data_AF-A0A844FVT9-F1
#
_entry.id   AF-A0A844FVT9-F1
#
_cell.length_a   1.000
_cell.length_b   1.000
_cell.length_c   1.000
_cell.angle_alpha   90.00
_cell.angle_beta   90.00
_cell.angle_gamma   90.00
#
_symmetry.space_group_name_H-M   'P 1'
#
loop_
_entity.id
_entity.type
_entity.pdbx_description
1 polymer ?
#
loop_
_entity_poly.entity_id
_entity_poly.type
_entity_poly.pdbx_seq_one_letter_code
_entity_poly.pdbx_strand_id
1 'polypeptide(L)'
;MEMKTKEIMKTIKAYYQKAATIYSDYRHYVPSYAPAALTFYLIILIVPAISIVAFTTSLFHFNSDILVDLLEQYLTSPYAIMLVDIIENPTISLGSFVVFALSLYAISRGVGNVYQISKELFPDAKNDEDTIIGYYAYTFEITILLLLFAIGFVFFVAVGPIAAFFNVFYDYLLLRQILLFSLFILFFSLIYKLIPKPHIFLNEAMKGAVVTTLGDIILYFIIRYYFKNVSFSNVYGPLASIVMVFFVLNWGCEIFYVGMYVTHLFYEKRLAHSISIVKVDTINHLGQGIATLAGKKIFLKNVLPHEIVQIAIKKERAHDIDALAIKILIPSVMRLQPVCLQADLCEGCSFQYMASSAQITHKKETIALLINRFTTFKNDNISFMPPLNPLHYLQEVQYDLYDYEGTLYFGELTKESITFKSQCLLNDTMINDVLHFLEDTFNKCHVSTYDDPTQKGIKGVRIKRVEEGCLVFIQSGRGDLSEELVNRLKANQHILGLYKRPVNRVRHYVRLSQPLQIYGRHHYHLVVENRSYRLSSLSDFTIHPDRNERMQKLVDQEETILSLYCGNGIMEYGLRGDVSCIFEEDYEFEDAVRNKKNLHLSNMHLYKGPVEQRASLLLSHHHYDTVIVHLSDHQFSSILSQSFYHSNIKKVIIISEDVYAFLKSIYYYDAMRLQSSYQLVLVEGFDPSPYTPQIGGIFVFLRK
;
A
#
# COMPACT_ATOMS: atom_id res chain seq x y z
N MET A 1 8.18 20.16 63.37
CA MET A 1 7.39 18.92 63.15
C MET A 1 6.18 19.19 62.24
N GLU A 2 5.41 20.25 62.48
CA GLU A 2 4.21 20.61 61.69
C GLU A 2 4.43 20.88 60.18
N MET A 3 5.56 21.46 59.76
CA MET A 3 5.84 21.67 58.32
C MET A 3 6.00 20.35 57.55
N LYS A 4 6.65 19.35 58.14
CA LYS A 4 6.87 18.03 57.52
C LYS A 4 5.54 17.28 57.36
N THR A 5 4.63 17.44 58.32
CA THR A 5 3.27 16.88 58.27
C THR A 5 2.43 17.53 57.16
N LYS A 6 2.52 18.86 56.97
CA LYS A 6 1.82 19.58 55.88
C LYS A 6 2.31 19.17 54.49
N GLU A 7 3.60 18.95 54.33
CA GLU A 7 4.21 18.53 53.07
C GLU A 7 3.84 17.08 52.70
N ILE A 8 3.86 16.16 53.68
CA ILE A 8 3.36 14.79 53.51
C ILE A 8 1.86 14.80 53.16
N MET A 9 1.05 15.62 53.84
CA MET A 9 -0.38 15.72 53.57
C MET A 9 -0.66 16.26 52.15
N LYS A 10 0.15 17.20 51.65
CA LYS A 10 0.06 17.74 50.29
C LYS A 10 0.38 16.67 49.25
N THR A 11 1.42 15.87 49.49
CA THR A 11 1.82 14.76 48.63
C THR A 11 0.75 13.67 48.59
N ILE A 12 0.20 13.26 49.75
CA ILE A 12 -0.90 12.30 49.83
C ILE A 12 -2.13 12.83 49.08
N LYS A 13 -2.47 14.12 49.25
CA LYS A 13 -3.59 14.75 48.53
C LYS A 13 -3.38 14.74 47.01
N ALA A 14 -2.15 14.97 46.53
CA ALA A 14 -1.83 14.91 45.11
C ALA A 14 -1.95 13.48 44.55
N TYR A 15 -1.46 12.46 45.28
CA TYR A 15 -1.65 11.07 44.88
C TYR A 15 -3.12 10.66 44.89
N TYR A 16 -3.89 11.06 45.90
CA TYR A 16 -5.32 10.81 45.96
C TYR A 16 -6.07 11.45 44.80
N GLN A 17 -5.78 12.71 44.48
CA GLN A 17 -6.39 13.40 43.33
C GLN A 17 -6.08 12.68 42.01
N LYS A 18 -4.82 12.26 41.82
CA LYS A 18 -4.42 11.50 40.63
C LYS A 18 -5.13 10.14 40.55
N ALA A 19 -5.25 9.43 41.67
CA ALA A 19 -5.98 8.17 41.73
C ALA A 19 -7.47 8.37 41.46
N ALA A 20 -8.07 9.43 42.01
CA ALA A 20 -9.47 9.78 41.79
C ALA A 20 -9.76 10.10 40.32
N THR A 21 -8.87 10.82 39.63
CA THR A 21 -9.02 11.09 38.19
C THR A 21 -8.92 9.82 37.34
N ILE A 22 -8.00 8.91 37.64
CA ILE A 22 -7.89 7.63 36.92
C ILE A 22 -9.13 6.78 37.17
N TYR A 23 -9.61 6.75 38.41
CA TYR A 23 -10.81 6.01 38.77
C TYR A 23 -12.07 6.59 38.10
N SER A 24 -12.20 7.91 38.04
CA SER A 24 -13.34 8.55 37.36
C SER A 24 -13.32 8.29 35.86
N ASP A 25 -12.14 8.30 35.24
CA ASP A 25 -11.97 8.00 33.82
C ASP A 25 -12.31 6.53 33.52
N TYR A 26 -11.78 5.60 34.31
CA TYR A 26 -12.17 4.19 34.24
C TYR A 26 -13.69 3.99 34.38
N ARG A 27 -14.34 4.67 35.34
CA ARG A 27 -15.79 4.57 35.56
C ARG A 27 -16.64 5.25 34.51
N HIS A 28 -16.06 6.13 33.69
CA HIS A 28 -16.73 6.67 32.52
C HIS A 28 -16.98 5.57 31.48
N TYR A 29 -15.97 4.73 31.22
CA TYR A 29 -16.05 3.64 30.24
C TYR A 29 -16.61 2.32 30.82
N VAL A 30 -16.38 2.07 32.11
CA VAL A 30 -16.82 0.83 32.78
C VAL A 30 -17.79 1.17 33.90
N PRO A 31 -19.10 1.16 33.61
CA PRO A 31 -20.13 1.43 34.61
C PRO A 31 -20.05 0.48 35.80
N SER A 32 -20.52 0.91 36.98
CA SER A 32 -20.46 0.11 38.21
C SER A 32 -21.24 -1.21 38.14
N TYR A 33 -22.23 -1.31 37.25
CA TYR A 33 -23.02 -2.53 37.06
C TYR A 33 -22.35 -3.56 36.13
N ALA A 34 -21.34 -3.16 35.35
CA ALA A 34 -20.72 -4.02 34.34
C ALA A 34 -20.08 -5.31 34.91
N PRO A 35 -19.24 -5.24 35.97
CA PRO A 35 -18.72 -6.44 36.62
C PRO A 35 -19.83 -7.35 37.16
N ALA A 36 -20.84 -6.78 37.81
CA ALA A 36 -21.96 -7.53 38.38
C ALA A 36 -22.76 -8.27 37.29
N ALA A 37 -22.97 -7.63 36.14
CA ALA A 37 -23.61 -8.26 35.00
C ALA A 37 -22.77 -9.42 34.45
N LEU A 38 -21.45 -9.24 34.29
CA LEU A 38 -20.56 -10.31 33.85
C LEU A 38 -20.55 -11.49 34.84
N THR A 39 -20.54 -11.22 36.15
CA THR A 39 -20.64 -12.25 37.19
C THR A 39 -21.91 -13.08 37.08
N PHE A 40 -23.05 -12.44 36.84
CA PHE A 40 -24.31 -13.14 36.63
C PHE A 40 -24.22 -14.13 35.45
N TYR A 41 -23.65 -13.71 34.32
CA TYR A 41 -23.47 -14.57 33.15
C TYR A 41 -22.43 -15.69 33.36
N LEU A 42 -21.35 -15.43 34.11
CA LEU A 42 -20.36 -16.45 34.46
C LEU A 42 -20.94 -17.54 35.37
N ILE A 43 -21.89 -17.20 36.24
CA ILE A 43 -22.58 -18.20 37.06
C ILE A 43 -23.51 -19.06 36.20
N ILE A 44 -24.23 -18.46 35.25
CA ILE A 44 -25.05 -19.20 34.30
C ILE A 44 -24.19 -20.14 33.42
N LEU A 45 -22.95 -19.75 33.09
CA LEU A 45 -21.99 -20.55 32.32
C LEU A 45 -21.63 -21.90 33.00
N ILE A 46 -21.79 -22.02 34.33
CA ILE A 46 -21.50 -23.27 35.05
C ILE A 46 -22.37 -24.43 34.53
N VAL A 47 -23.65 -24.18 34.26
CA VAL A 47 -24.61 -25.21 33.80
C VAL A 47 -24.22 -25.85 32.45
N PRO A 48 -23.98 -25.08 31.37
CA PRO A 48 -23.53 -25.64 30.11
C PRO A 48 -22.11 -26.19 30.18
N ALA A 49 -21.21 -25.60 30.97
CA ALA A 49 -19.85 -26.13 31.13
C ALA A 49 -19.89 -27.56 31.70
N ILE A 50 -20.67 -27.78 32.76
CA ILE A 50 -20.85 -29.10 33.37
C ILE A 50 -21.54 -30.06 32.39
N SER A 51 -22.53 -29.57 31.65
CA SER A 51 -23.26 -30.38 30.65
C SER A 51 -22.33 -30.82 29.50
N ILE A 52 -21.43 -29.94 29.02
CA ILE A 52 -20.42 -30.27 28.02
C ILE A 52 -19.43 -31.29 28.59
N VAL A 53 -18.94 -31.07 29.81
CA VAL A 53 -18.02 -32.01 30.46
C VAL A 53 -18.66 -33.39 30.57
N ALA A 54 -19.88 -33.49 31.11
CA ALA A 54 -20.64 -34.75 31.22
C ALA A 54 -20.86 -35.43 29.86
N PHE A 55 -21.19 -34.65 28.82
CA PHE A 55 -21.33 -35.18 27.47
C PHE A 55 -20.00 -35.71 26.90
N THR A 56 -18.91 -34.95 27.05
CA THR A 56 -17.58 -35.36 26.59
C THR A 56 -17.07 -36.59 27.34
N THR A 57 -17.27 -36.69 28.66
CA THR A 57 -16.89 -37.89 29.42
C THR A 57 -17.65 -39.13 28.94
N SER A 58 -18.93 -38.98 28.58
CA SER A 58 -19.72 -40.09 28.05
C SER A 58 -19.24 -40.58 26.68
N LEU A 59 -18.76 -39.67 25.82
CA LEU A 59 -18.28 -40.00 24.47
C LEU A 59 -16.89 -40.68 24.45
N PHE A 60 -16.04 -40.40 25.43
CA PHE A 60 -14.63 -40.84 25.42
C PHE A 60 -14.31 -41.96 26.42
N HIS A 61 -15.31 -42.52 27.11
CA HIS A 61 -15.16 -43.58 28.13
C HIS A 61 -14.09 -43.25 29.20
N PHE A 62 -14.00 -41.98 29.62
CA PHE A 62 -13.12 -41.61 30.73
C PHE A 62 -13.60 -42.26 32.03
N ASN A 63 -12.67 -42.69 32.90
CA ASN A 63 -13.03 -43.26 34.20
C ASN A 63 -13.73 -42.18 35.04
N SER A 64 -15.05 -42.32 35.24
CA SER A 64 -15.89 -41.36 35.95
C SER A 64 -15.42 -41.13 37.39
N ASP A 65 -14.83 -42.15 38.01
CA ASP A 65 -14.34 -42.13 39.40
C ASP A 65 -13.37 -40.98 39.67
N ILE A 66 -12.47 -40.67 38.73
CA ILE A 66 -11.48 -39.59 38.87
C ILE A 66 -12.16 -38.21 38.92
N LEU A 67 -13.23 -38.05 38.15
CA LEU A 67 -13.97 -36.78 38.06
C LEU A 67 -14.87 -36.60 39.28
N VAL A 68 -15.47 -37.70 39.77
CA VAL A 68 -16.23 -37.76 41.03
C VAL A 68 -15.34 -37.40 42.22
N ASP A 69 -14.16 -38.02 42.34
CA ASP A 69 -13.18 -37.73 43.40
C ASP A 69 -12.75 -36.25 43.39
N LEU A 70 -12.53 -35.67 42.22
CA LEU A 70 -12.22 -34.25 42.06
C LEU A 70 -13.39 -33.36 42.51
N LEU A 71 -14.64 -33.70 42.16
CA LEU A 71 -15.81 -32.92 42.55
C LEU A 71 -16.04 -32.97 44.06
N GLU A 72 -15.88 -34.14 44.69
CA GLU A 72 -16.00 -34.30 46.14
C GLU A 72 -14.87 -33.62 46.92
N GLN A 73 -13.68 -33.52 46.34
CA GLN A 73 -12.53 -32.85 46.97
C GLN A 73 -12.68 -31.32 47.03
N TYR A 74 -13.28 -30.72 45.99
CA TYR A 74 -13.31 -29.26 45.84
C TYR A 74 -14.71 -28.63 46.06
N LEU A 75 -15.79 -29.41 46.06
CA LEU A 75 -17.14 -28.93 46.30
C LEU A 75 -17.69 -29.47 47.63
N THR A 76 -18.56 -28.68 48.27
CA THR A 76 -19.25 -29.14 49.48
C THR A 76 -20.21 -30.30 49.15
N SER A 77 -20.29 -31.29 50.05
CA SER A 77 -21.02 -32.57 49.89
C SER A 77 -22.37 -32.51 49.15
N PRO A 78 -23.30 -31.56 49.39
CA PRO A 78 -24.59 -31.53 48.70
C PRO A 78 -24.48 -31.25 47.19
N TYR A 79 -23.48 -30.47 46.77
CA TYR A 79 -23.29 -30.08 45.38
C TYR A 79 -22.49 -31.12 44.62
N ALA A 80 -21.53 -31.77 45.28
CA ALA A 80 -20.81 -32.89 44.68
C ALA A 80 -21.78 -34.00 44.29
N ILE A 81 -22.67 -34.42 45.19
CA ILE A 81 -23.67 -35.47 44.92
C ILE A 81 -24.57 -35.10 43.72
N MET A 82 -25.05 -33.85 43.66
CA MET A 82 -25.88 -33.38 42.54
C MET A 82 -25.15 -33.43 41.20
N LEU A 83 -23.87 -33.07 41.16
CA LEU A 83 -23.07 -33.09 39.94
C LEU A 83 -22.65 -34.50 39.53
N VAL A 84 -22.35 -35.36 40.51
CA VAL A 84 -22.02 -36.77 40.31
C VAL A 84 -23.19 -37.52 39.69
N ASP A 85 -24.42 -37.30 40.18
CA ASP A 85 -25.62 -37.93 39.62
C ASP A 85 -25.87 -37.53 38.14
N ILE A 86 -25.55 -36.27 37.78
CA ILE A 86 -25.63 -35.79 36.39
C ILE A 86 -24.58 -36.45 35.49
N ILE A 87 -23.41 -36.77 36.02
CA ILE A 87 -22.30 -37.39 35.27
C ILE A 87 -22.52 -38.89 35.11
N GLU A 88 -23.02 -39.58 36.14
CA GLU A 88 -23.28 -41.02 36.14
C GLU A 88 -24.49 -41.40 35.30
N ASN A 89 -25.51 -40.53 35.23
CA ASN A 89 -26.77 -40.79 34.51
C ASN A 89 -27.04 -39.76 33.39
N PRO A 90 -26.22 -39.70 32.31
CA PRO A 90 -26.41 -38.74 31.24
C PRO A 90 -27.67 -39.08 30.41
N THR A 91 -28.80 -38.44 30.73
CA THR A 91 -30.01 -38.56 29.91
C THR A 91 -30.01 -37.49 28.82
N ILE A 92 -29.60 -37.87 27.61
CA ILE A 92 -29.71 -37.01 26.43
C ILE A 92 -31.19 -37.01 25.99
N SER A 93 -31.95 -36.06 26.52
CA SER A 93 -33.34 -35.80 26.12
C SER A 93 -33.40 -34.61 25.17
N LEU A 94 -34.50 -34.48 24.43
CA LEU A 94 -34.79 -33.26 23.65
C LEU A 94 -34.81 -32.00 24.54
N GLY A 95 -35.20 -32.16 25.82
CA GLY A 95 -35.11 -31.10 26.82
C GLY A 95 -33.67 -30.67 27.12
N SER A 96 -32.73 -31.60 27.16
CA SER A 96 -31.30 -31.33 27.41
C SER A 96 -30.69 -30.48 26.28
N PHE A 97 -31.09 -30.73 25.02
CA PHE A 97 -30.67 -29.90 23.88
C PHE A 97 -31.23 -28.47 23.95
N VAL A 98 -32.49 -28.31 24.35
CA VAL A 98 -33.11 -26.98 24.52
C VAL A 98 -32.42 -26.19 25.64
N VAL A 99 -32.14 -26.83 26.77
CA VAL A 99 -31.40 -26.21 27.89
C VAL A 99 -29.98 -25.82 27.47
N PHE A 100 -29.31 -26.66 26.67
CA PHE A 100 -28.00 -26.35 26.11
C PHE A 100 -28.04 -25.14 25.16
N ALA A 101 -29.03 -25.07 24.25
CA ALA A 101 -29.18 -23.93 23.35
C ALA A 101 -29.49 -22.61 24.11
N LEU A 102 -30.38 -22.67 25.11
CA LEU A 102 -30.73 -21.51 25.94
C LEU A 102 -29.54 -21.02 26.76
N SER A 103 -28.70 -21.94 27.25
CA SER A 103 -27.51 -21.57 28.01
C SER A 103 -26.40 -21.00 27.13
N LEU A 104 -26.19 -21.51 25.90
CA LEU A 104 -25.32 -20.86 24.90
C LEU A 104 -25.80 -19.44 24.56
N TYR A 105 -27.11 -19.25 24.37
CA TYR A 105 -27.68 -17.92 24.19
C TYR A 105 -27.41 -17.01 25.38
N ALA A 106 -27.61 -17.49 26.62
CA ALA A 106 -27.34 -16.71 27.83
C ALA A 106 -25.86 -16.30 27.95
N ILE A 107 -24.92 -17.18 27.59
CA ILE A 107 -23.48 -16.85 27.57
C ILE A 107 -23.19 -15.76 26.52
N SER A 108 -23.83 -15.85 25.34
CA SER A 108 -23.64 -14.84 24.30
C SER A 108 -24.03 -13.43 24.73
N ARG A 109 -24.99 -13.32 25.64
CA ARG A 109 -25.37 -12.04 26.27
C ARG A 109 -24.29 -11.49 27.19
N GLY A 110 -23.57 -12.38 27.90
CA GLY A 110 -22.41 -12.00 28.71
C GLY A 110 -21.28 -11.45 27.84
N VAL A 111 -20.91 -12.15 26.77
CA VAL A 111 -19.91 -11.67 25.80
C VAL A 111 -20.37 -10.37 25.14
N GLY A 112 -21.68 -10.24 24.84
CA GLY A 112 -22.26 -9.01 24.32
C GLY A 112 -22.09 -7.81 25.25
N ASN A 113 -22.22 -7.99 26.57
CA ASN A 113 -21.95 -6.93 27.55
C ASN A 113 -20.48 -6.49 27.52
N VAL A 114 -19.55 -7.45 27.52
CA VAL A 114 -18.12 -7.15 27.41
C VAL A 114 -17.80 -6.45 26.09
N TYR A 115 -18.44 -6.86 24.99
CA TYR A 115 -18.29 -6.24 23.69
C TYR A 115 -18.82 -4.79 23.66
N GLN A 116 -19.95 -4.50 24.30
CA GLN A 116 -20.48 -3.13 24.41
C GLN A 116 -19.51 -2.20 25.15
N ILE A 117 -18.99 -2.64 26.29
CA ILE A 117 -17.97 -1.89 27.05
C ILE A 117 -16.70 -1.74 26.23
N SER A 118 -16.31 -2.80 25.51
CA SER A 118 -15.19 -2.74 24.57
C SER A 118 -15.44 -1.73 23.45
N LYS A 119 -16.68 -1.51 22.99
CA LYS A 119 -16.97 -0.50 21.96
C LYS A 119 -16.76 0.91 22.50
N GLU A 120 -17.15 1.15 23.75
CA GLU A 120 -16.91 2.43 24.43
C GLU A 120 -15.41 2.67 24.67
N LEU A 121 -14.67 1.64 25.06
CA LEU A 121 -13.21 1.70 25.22
C LEU A 121 -12.45 1.80 23.89
N PHE A 122 -12.93 1.16 22.83
CA PHE A 122 -12.22 1.10 21.54
C PHE A 122 -13.13 1.60 20.41
N PRO A 123 -13.39 2.91 20.33
CA PRO A 123 -14.26 3.47 19.30
C PRO A 123 -13.64 3.26 17.90
N ASP A 124 -14.44 2.73 16.97
CA ASP A 124 -14.08 2.52 15.57
C ASP A 124 -14.82 3.51 14.67
N ALA A 125 -14.11 4.44 14.04
CA ALA A 125 -14.69 5.49 13.20
C ALA A 125 -15.32 4.98 11.89
N LYS A 126 -15.10 3.72 11.50
CA LYS A 126 -15.56 3.18 10.20
C LYS A 126 -16.83 2.34 10.25
N ASN A 127 -17.27 1.85 11.40
CA ASN A 127 -18.29 0.79 11.50
C ASN A 127 -19.41 1.10 12.51
N ASP A 128 -19.82 2.36 12.65
CA ASP A 128 -20.77 2.73 13.70
C ASP A 128 -22.23 2.33 13.41
N GLU A 129 -22.54 1.85 12.20
CA GLU A 129 -23.86 1.32 11.82
C GLU A 129 -23.93 -0.21 11.95
N ASP A 130 -23.70 -0.74 13.16
CA ASP A 130 -24.00 -2.14 13.43
C ASP A 130 -25.52 -2.36 13.36
N THR A 131 -26.00 -3.07 12.34
CA THR A 131 -27.38 -3.56 12.30
C THR A 131 -27.64 -4.45 13.53
N ILE A 132 -28.88 -4.46 14.05
CA ILE A 132 -29.27 -5.29 15.21
C ILE A 132 -28.87 -6.76 14.97
N ILE A 133 -29.04 -7.26 13.74
CA ILE A 133 -28.70 -8.64 13.36
C ILE A 133 -27.17 -8.84 13.39
N GLY A 134 -26.39 -7.90 12.86
CA GLY A 134 -24.93 -7.94 12.88
C GLY A 134 -24.35 -8.02 14.30
N TYR A 135 -24.94 -7.27 15.25
CA TYR A 135 -24.54 -7.33 16.67
C TYR A 135 -24.70 -8.74 17.25
N TYR A 136 -25.86 -9.37 17.06
CA TYR A 136 -26.12 -10.72 17.59
C TYR A 136 -25.27 -11.79 16.88
N ALA A 137 -25.07 -11.68 15.57
CA ALA A 137 -24.21 -12.60 14.83
C ALA A 137 -22.75 -12.53 15.31
N TYR A 138 -22.19 -11.32 15.43
CA TYR A 138 -20.82 -11.11 15.90
C TYR A 138 -20.63 -11.59 17.34
N THR A 139 -21.52 -11.20 18.25
CA THR A 139 -21.41 -11.63 19.67
C THR A 139 -21.54 -13.14 19.81
N PHE A 140 -22.37 -13.79 19.01
CA PHE A 140 -22.48 -15.25 18.98
C PHE A 140 -21.21 -15.93 18.42
N GLU A 141 -20.64 -15.42 17.33
CA GLU A 141 -19.39 -15.93 16.74
C GLU A 141 -18.23 -15.84 17.74
N ILE A 142 -18.04 -14.67 18.36
CA ILE A 142 -17.00 -14.47 19.39
C ILE A 142 -17.26 -15.37 20.61
N THR A 143 -18.52 -15.60 20.99
CA THR A 143 -18.86 -16.50 22.09
C THR A 143 -18.41 -17.94 21.80
N ILE A 144 -18.69 -18.45 20.61
CA ILE A 144 -18.23 -19.79 20.20
C ILE A 144 -16.70 -19.85 20.21
N LEU A 145 -16.04 -18.84 19.67
CA LEU A 145 -14.58 -18.77 19.63
C LEU A 145 -13.96 -18.76 21.04
N LEU A 146 -14.51 -17.94 21.95
CA LEU A 146 -14.06 -17.87 23.34
C LEU A 146 -14.33 -19.17 24.09
N LEU A 147 -15.47 -19.81 23.86
CA LEU A 147 -15.80 -21.10 24.47
C LEU A 147 -14.84 -22.20 24.00
N LEU A 148 -14.61 -22.32 22.69
CA LEU A 148 -13.63 -23.25 22.13
C LEU A 148 -12.22 -22.98 22.64
N PHE A 149 -11.84 -21.71 22.74
CA PHE A 149 -10.56 -21.30 23.29
C PHE A 149 -10.44 -21.67 24.77
N ALA A 150 -11.47 -21.44 25.59
CA ALA A 150 -11.48 -21.80 27.01
C ALA A 150 -11.44 -23.32 27.21
N ILE A 151 -12.23 -24.09 26.45
CA ILE A 151 -12.20 -25.57 26.49
C ILE A 151 -10.83 -26.08 26.06
N GLY A 152 -10.28 -25.54 24.96
CA GLY A 152 -8.95 -25.88 24.47
C GLY A 152 -7.87 -25.56 25.50
N PHE A 153 -7.97 -24.43 26.19
CA PHE A 153 -7.08 -24.04 27.27
C PHE A 153 -7.15 -25.01 28.46
N VAL A 154 -8.36 -25.34 28.93
CA VAL A 154 -8.55 -26.31 30.02
C VAL A 154 -8.00 -27.68 29.63
N PHE A 155 -8.30 -28.17 28.42
CA PHE A 155 -7.77 -29.43 27.91
C PHE A 155 -6.23 -29.41 27.84
N PHE A 156 -5.66 -28.31 27.35
CA PHE A 156 -4.22 -28.12 27.24
C PHE A 156 -3.51 -28.11 28.61
N VAL A 157 -4.15 -27.54 29.64
CA VAL A 157 -3.64 -27.53 31.03
C VAL A 157 -3.83 -28.86 31.73
N ALA A 158 -5.00 -29.48 31.59
CA ALA A 158 -5.41 -30.64 32.40
C ALA A 158 -4.99 -32.00 31.81
N VAL A 159 -5.00 -32.15 30.47
CA VAL A 159 -4.89 -33.47 29.79
C VAL A 159 -3.75 -33.50 28.74
N GLY A 160 -3.29 -32.35 28.26
CA GLY A 160 -2.29 -32.28 27.18
C GLY A 160 -0.88 -32.77 27.54
N PRO A 161 0.03 -32.95 26.54
CA PRO A 161 1.43 -33.36 26.76
C PRO A 161 2.23 -32.40 27.65
N ILE A 162 1.74 -31.16 27.79
CA ILE A 162 2.29 -30.17 28.71
C ILE A 162 1.97 -30.48 30.17
N ALA A 163 0.90 -31.22 30.50
CA ALA A 163 0.70 -31.70 31.87
C ALA A 163 1.86 -32.61 32.31
N ALA A 164 2.38 -33.46 31.40
CA ALA A 164 3.60 -34.24 31.64
C ALA A 164 4.85 -33.36 31.73
N PHE A 165 4.96 -32.31 30.89
CA PHE A 165 6.02 -31.30 30.97
C PHE A 165 5.99 -30.55 32.31
N PHE A 166 4.82 -30.12 32.79
CA PHE A 166 4.62 -29.51 34.11
C PHE A 166 5.00 -30.46 35.25
N ASN A 167 4.75 -31.76 35.10
CA ASN A 167 5.16 -32.77 36.08
C ASN A 167 6.70 -32.89 36.17
N VAL A 168 7.43 -32.75 35.06
CA VAL A 168 8.91 -32.71 35.08
C VAL A 168 9.45 -31.51 35.87
N PHE A 169 8.74 -30.38 35.82
CA PHE A 169 9.11 -29.17 36.57
C PHE A 169 8.43 -29.05 37.93
N TYR A 170 7.68 -30.07 38.36
CA TYR A 170 6.92 -30.05 39.61
C TYR A 170 7.82 -29.88 40.83
N ASP A 171 9.04 -30.42 40.78
CA ASP A 171 10.05 -30.32 41.83
C ASP A 171 10.74 -28.94 41.89
N TYR A 172 10.60 -28.11 40.85
CA TYR A 172 11.16 -26.75 40.80
C TYR A 172 10.10 -25.72 41.15
N LEU A 173 10.01 -25.37 42.43
CA LEU A 173 8.97 -24.51 43.04
C LEU A 173 8.66 -23.22 42.26
N LEU A 174 9.68 -22.58 41.67
CA LEU A 174 9.55 -21.29 40.97
C LEU A 174 9.12 -21.43 39.50
N LEU A 175 9.58 -22.46 38.79
CA LEU A 175 9.36 -22.55 37.33
C LEU A 175 7.90 -22.88 37.01
N ARG A 176 7.26 -23.72 37.82
CA ARG A 176 5.82 -24.02 37.71
C ARG A 176 4.96 -22.76 37.79
N GLN A 177 5.25 -21.88 38.75
CA GLN A 177 4.49 -20.65 38.97
C GLN A 177 4.66 -19.68 37.80
N ILE A 178 5.89 -19.55 37.28
CA ILE A 178 6.18 -18.72 36.11
C ILE A 178 5.42 -19.23 34.88
N LEU A 179 5.40 -20.54 34.67
CA LEU A 179 4.74 -21.12 33.50
C LEU A 179 3.21 -20.94 33.56
N LEU A 180 2.59 -21.22 34.71
CA LEU A 180 1.16 -20.93 34.92
C LEU A 180 0.85 -19.44 34.73
N PHE A 181 1.68 -18.55 35.29
CA PHE A 181 1.50 -17.11 35.14
C PHE A 181 1.59 -16.66 33.66
N SER A 182 2.58 -17.16 32.92
CA SER A 182 2.73 -16.87 31.49
C SER A 182 1.53 -17.34 30.67
N LEU A 183 0.94 -18.47 31.06
CA LEU A 183 -0.20 -19.06 30.41
C LEU A 183 -1.49 -18.25 30.66
N PHE A 184 -1.72 -17.77 31.88
CA PHE A 184 -2.83 -16.85 32.19
C PHE A 184 -2.68 -15.49 31.50
N ILE A 185 -1.46 -14.94 31.43
CA ILE A 185 -1.21 -13.72 30.64
C ILE A 185 -1.57 -13.95 29.17
N LEU A 186 -1.16 -15.08 28.59
CA LEU A 186 -1.50 -15.40 27.22
C LEU A 186 -3.02 -15.53 27.03
N PHE A 187 -3.70 -16.20 27.95
CA PHE A 187 -5.16 -16.37 27.95
C PHE A 187 -5.90 -15.04 27.93
N PHE A 188 -5.65 -14.16 28.92
CA PHE A 188 -6.29 -12.84 28.97
C PHE A 188 -5.87 -11.95 27.80
N SER A 189 -4.62 -12.04 27.35
CA SER A 189 -4.14 -11.27 26.19
C SER A 189 -4.86 -11.66 24.90
N LEU A 190 -5.23 -12.93 24.74
CA LEU A 190 -6.01 -13.38 23.60
C LEU A 190 -7.45 -12.89 23.69
N ILE A 191 -8.06 -12.92 24.88
CA ILE A 191 -9.41 -12.36 25.09
C ILE A 191 -9.44 -10.86 24.74
N TYR A 192 -8.50 -10.07 25.28
CA TYR A 192 -8.41 -8.63 25.00
C TYR A 192 -8.08 -8.30 23.55
N LYS A 193 -7.59 -9.27 22.78
CA LYS A 193 -7.37 -9.13 21.34
C LYS A 193 -8.60 -9.55 20.51
N LEU A 194 -9.35 -10.55 20.96
CA LEU A 194 -10.47 -11.14 20.21
C LEU A 194 -11.77 -10.34 20.32
N ILE A 195 -12.05 -9.75 21.49
CA ILE A 195 -13.31 -9.05 21.74
C ILE A 195 -13.41 -7.71 20.99
N PRO A 196 -12.37 -6.85 20.98
CA PRO A 196 -12.49 -5.54 20.33
C PRO A 196 -12.43 -5.67 18.80
N LYS A 197 -13.30 -4.93 18.09
CA LYS A 197 -13.28 -4.86 16.62
C LYS A 197 -12.00 -4.23 16.05
N PRO A 198 -11.50 -3.09 16.59
CA PRO A 198 -10.24 -2.53 16.14
C PRO A 198 -9.08 -3.50 16.37
N HIS A 199 -8.13 -3.52 15.45
CA HIS A 199 -6.98 -4.42 15.57
C HIS A 199 -6.02 -3.96 16.68
N ILE A 200 -6.07 -4.65 17.83
CA ILE A 200 -5.17 -4.45 18.97
C ILE A 200 -3.92 -5.33 18.81
N PHE A 201 -2.75 -4.75 19.09
CA PHE A 201 -1.51 -5.52 19.04
C PHE A 201 -1.37 -6.40 20.29
N LEU A 202 -0.76 -7.58 20.12
CA LEU A 202 -0.57 -8.54 21.22
C LEU A 202 0.22 -7.93 22.38
N ASN A 203 1.21 -7.07 22.12
CA ASN A 203 1.98 -6.38 23.15
C ASN A 203 1.13 -5.40 23.99
N GLU A 204 0.09 -4.80 23.41
CA GLU A 204 -0.83 -3.91 24.14
C GLU A 204 -1.73 -4.73 25.05
N ALA A 205 -2.33 -5.79 24.50
CA ALA A 205 -3.17 -6.73 25.23
C ALA A 205 -2.42 -7.45 26.36
N MET A 206 -1.14 -7.82 26.16
CA MET A 206 -0.31 -8.43 27.20
C MET A 206 -0.13 -7.54 28.41
N LYS A 207 -0.04 -6.21 28.24
CA LYS A 207 0.13 -5.28 29.38
C LYS A 207 -1.11 -5.24 30.25
N GLY A 208 -2.30 -5.22 29.63
CA GLY A 208 -3.56 -5.38 30.36
C GLY A 208 -3.67 -6.74 31.03
N ALA A 209 -3.34 -7.82 30.31
CA ALA A 209 -3.39 -9.19 30.81
C ALA A 209 -2.46 -9.43 32.02
N VAL A 210 -1.29 -8.79 32.05
CA VAL A 210 -0.40 -8.80 33.23
C VAL A 210 -1.08 -8.18 34.44
N VAL A 211 -1.77 -7.03 34.27
CA VAL A 211 -2.51 -6.38 35.36
C VAL A 211 -3.64 -7.27 35.85
N THR A 212 -4.41 -7.88 34.95
CA THR A 212 -5.47 -8.83 35.30
C THR A 212 -4.94 -9.99 36.11
N THR A 213 -3.90 -10.66 35.59
CA THR A 213 -3.33 -11.85 36.21
C THR A 213 -2.73 -11.53 37.59
N LEU A 214 -2.03 -10.40 37.74
CA LEU A 214 -1.51 -9.96 39.04
C LEU A 214 -2.65 -9.61 40.02
N GLY A 215 -3.70 -8.95 39.53
CA GLY A 215 -4.88 -8.64 40.32
C GLY A 215 -5.57 -9.90 40.85
N ASP A 216 -5.76 -10.90 39.99
CA ASP A 216 -6.39 -12.17 40.37
C ASP A 216 -5.55 -12.94 41.40
N ILE A 217 -4.22 -12.89 41.29
CA ILE A 217 -3.31 -13.48 42.29
C ILE A 217 -3.48 -12.78 43.65
N ILE A 218 -3.52 -11.44 43.67
CA ILE A 218 -3.74 -10.67 44.90
C ILE A 218 -5.10 -11.03 45.50
N LEU A 219 -6.14 -11.08 44.68
CA LEU A 219 -7.48 -11.46 45.09
C LEU A 219 -7.49 -12.86 45.69
N TYR A 220 -6.83 -13.84 45.07
CA TYR A 220 -6.68 -15.20 45.59
C TYR A 220 -6.01 -15.22 46.97
N PHE A 221 -4.93 -14.47 47.19
CA PHE A 221 -4.27 -14.41 48.50
C PHE A 221 -5.15 -13.78 49.57
N ILE A 222 -5.87 -12.69 49.24
CA ILE A 222 -6.83 -12.04 50.15
C ILE A 222 -7.93 -13.02 50.55
N ILE A 223 -8.52 -13.69 49.56
CA ILE A 223 -9.59 -14.68 49.77
C ILE A 223 -9.09 -15.86 50.61
N ARG A 224 -7.90 -16.39 50.31
CA ARG A 224 -7.29 -17.49 51.08
C ARG A 224 -7.06 -17.11 52.54
N TYR A 225 -6.56 -15.90 52.77
CA TYR A 225 -6.39 -15.38 54.13
C TYR A 225 -7.74 -15.21 54.84
N TYR A 226 -8.74 -14.70 54.14
CA TYR A 226 -10.09 -14.53 54.67
C TYR A 226 -10.73 -15.88 55.07
N PHE A 227 -10.70 -16.89 54.20
CA PHE A 227 -11.24 -18.23 54.49
C PHE A 227 -10.47 -18.98 55.59
N LYS A 228 -9.19 -18.69 55.79
CA LYS A 228 -8.42 -19.28 56.90
C LYS A 228 -8.94 -18.81 58.27
N ASN A 229 -9.47 -17.60 58.34
CA ASN A 229 -9.80 -16.93 59.61
C ASN A 229 -11.31 -16.86 59.90
N VAL A 230 -12.17 -17.15 58.92
CA VAL A 230 -13.62 -16.98 59.04
C VAL A 230 -14.35 -18.24 58.59
N SER A 231 -15.19 -18.81 59.45
CA SER A 231 -16.10 -19.92 59.12
C SER A 231 -17.52 -19.40 58.85
N PHE A 232 -17.99 -19.59 57.61
CA PHE A 232 -19.28 -19.05 57.13
C PHE A 232 -20.50 -19.88 57.52
N SER A 233 -20.27 -21.13 57.94
CA SER A 233 -21.31 -22.07 58.37
C SER A 233 -22.19 -21.50 59.49
N ASN A 234 -21.64 -20.59 60.30
CA ASN A 234 -22.28 -20.10 61.51
C ASN A 234 -23.24 -18.91 61.29
N VAL A 235 -23.24 -18.26 60.11
CA VAL A 235 -23.99 -17.00 59.88
C VAL A 235 -25.13 -17.14 58.88
N TYR A 236 -24.94 -17.85 57.76
CA TYR A 236 -25.93 -17.89 56.66
C TYR A 236 -26.20 -19.30 56.09
N GLY A 237 -25.65 -20.35 56.70
CA GLY A 237 -25.84 -21.73 56.22
C GLY A 237 -25.39 -21.91 54.74
N PRO A 238 -26.09 -22.72 53.93
CA PRO A 238 -25.76 -22.92 52.50
C PRO A 238 -25.80 -21.63 51.65
N LEU A 239 -26.58 -20.63 52.06
CA LEU A 239 -26.71 -19.36 51.33
C LEU A 239 -25.41 -18.53 51.39
N ALA A 240 -24.60 -18.74 52.44
CA ALA A 240 -23.31 -18.09 52.62
C ALA A 240 -22.36 -18.37 51.44
N SER A 241 -22.37 -19.61 50.95
CA SER A 241 -21.51 -20.08 49.86
C SER A 241 -21.83 -19.37 48.55
N ILE A 242 -23.12 -19.18 48.25
CA ILE A 242 -23.56 -18.50 47.03
C ILE A 242 -23.14 -17.03 47.06
N VAL A 243 -23.40 -16.33 48.16
CA VAL A 243 -23.00 -14.91 48.32
C VAL A 243 -21.49 -14.75 48.18
N MET A 244 -20.71 -15.68 48.73
CA MET A 244 -19.25 -15.66 48.59
C MET A 244 -18.79 -15.89 47.15
N VAL A 245 -19.38 -16.84 46.43
CA VAL A 245 -19.07 -17.06 45.00
C VAL A 245 -19.37 -15.81 44.18
N PHE A 246 -20.54 -15.19 44.38
CA PHE A 246 -20.88 -13.92 43.74
C PHE A 246 -19.87 -12.82 44.06
N PHE A 247 -19.47 -12.69 45.33
CA PHE A 247 -18.50 -11.70 45.75
C PHE A 247 -17.14 -11.90 45.07
N VAL A 248 -16.61 -13.12 45.10
CA VAL A 248 -15.30 -13.45 44.50
C VAL A 248 -15.33 -13.23 42.99
N LEU A 249 -16.36 -13.72 42.30
CA LEU A 249 -16.49 -13.55 40.86
C LEU A 249 -16.67 -12.08 40.49
N ASN A 250 -17.38 -11.28 41.29
CA ASN A 250 -17.56 -9.85 41.04
C ASN A 250 -16.24 -9.09 41.10
N TRP A 251 -15.40 -9.38 42.09
CA TRP A 251 -14.05 -8.79 42.15
C TRP A 251 -13.16 -9.26 41.01
N GLY A 252 -13.23 -10.53 40.61
CA GLY A 252 -12.52 -11.03 39.42
C GLY A 252 -12.95 -10.32 38.13
N CYS A 253 -14.26 -10.14 37.92
CA CYS A 253 -14.80 -9.38 36.79
C CYS A 253 -14.34 -7.91 36.80
N GLU A 254 -14.27 -7.28 37.97
CA GLU A 254 -13.78 -5.90 38.10
C GLU A 254 -12.29 -5.82 37.71
N ILE A 255 -11.46 -6.75 38.18
CA ILE A 255 -10.04 -6.85 37.81
C ILE A 255 -9.89 -7.09 36.30
N PHE A 256 -10.74 -7.93 35.71
CA PHE A 256 -10.78 -8.15 34.27
C PHE A 256 -11.07 -6.87 33.48
N TYR A 257 -12.03 -6.05 33.90
CA TYR A 257 -12.30 -4.77 33.23
C TYR A 257 -11.18 -3.74 33.45
N VAL A 258 -10.55 -3.72 34.62
CA VAL A 258 -9.37 -2.89 34.86
C VAL A 258 -8.23 -3.26 33.89
N GLY A 259 -7.97 -4.55 33.67
CA GLY A 259 -7.00 -5.00 32.68
C GLY A 259 -7.35 -4.61 31.24
N MET A 260 -8.63 -4.67 30.88
CA MET A 260 -9.11 -4.19 29.58
C MET A 260 -8.91 -2.68 29.42
N TYR A 261 -9.22 -1.89 30.45
CA TYR A 261 -8.98 -0.44 30.46
C TYR A 261 -7.50 -0.08 30.38
N VAL A 262 -6.61 -0.84 31.04
CA VAL A 262 -5.16 -0.66 30.86
C VAL A 262 -4.73 -0.93 29.41
N THR A 263 -5.32 -1.94 28.76
CA THR A 263 -5.09 -2.19 27.32
C THR A 263 -5.50 -0.98 26.49
N HIS A 264 -6.66 -0.38 26.80
CA HIS A 264 -7.14 0.85 26.16
C HIS A 264 -6.16 2.02 26.32
N LEU A 265 -5.62 2.27 27.52
CA LEU A 265 -4.63 3.35 27.73
C LEU A 265 -3.38 3.20 26.85
N PHE A 266 -2.91 1.97 26.64
CA PHE A 266 -1.78 1.73 25.74
C PHE A 266 -2.16 1.86 24.26
N TYR A 267 -3.36 1.45 23.91
CA TYR A 267 -3.94 1.64 22.58
C TYR A 267 -4.08 3.13 22.22
N GLU A 268 -4.64 3.95 23.12
CA GLU A 268 -4.73 5.40 22.93
C GLU A 268 -3.37 6.06 22.83
N LYS A 269 -2.42 5.66 23.69
CA LYS A 269 -1.06 6.23 23.64
C LYS A 269 -0.39 5.99 22.29
N ARG A 270 -0.63 4.83 21.65
CA ARG A 270 -0.16 4.55 20.28
C ARG A 270 -0.86 5.46 19.27
N LEU A 271 -2.19 5.63 19.38
CA LEU A 271 -2.94 6.53 18.51
C LEU A 271 -2.45 7.98 18.65
N ALA A 272 -2.19 8.46 19.86
CA ALA A 272 -1.67 9.80 20.10
C ALA A 272 -0.25 9.98 19.53
N HIS A 273 0.61 8.96 19.58
CA HIS A 273 1.94 8.99 18.94
C HIS A 273 1.88 8.93 17.40
N SER A 274 0.73 8.57 16.82
CA SER A 274 0.58 8.53 15.37
C SER A 274 0.56 9.93 14.73
N ILE A 275 0.29 10.99 15.50
CA ILE A 275 0.24 12.36 14.99
C ILE A 275 1.48 13.14 15.44
N SER A 276 2.32 13.54 14.49
CA SER A 276 3.55 14.30 14.75
C SER A 276 3.64 15.54 13.86
N ILE A 277 4.42 16.54 14.26
CA ILE A 277 4.72 17.72 13.44
C ILE A 277 6.16 17.63 12.99
N VAL A 278 6.40 17.73 11.68
CA VAL A 278 7.74 17.67 11.09
C VAL A 278 7.96 18.84 10.13
N LYS A 279 9.22 19.24 9.98
CA LYS A 279 9.65 20.15 8.92
C LYS A 279 10.17 19.32 7.76
N VAL A 280 9.76 19.68 6.54
CA VAL A 280 10.24 19.04 5.32
C VAL A 280 11.60 19.63 4.95
N ASP A 281 12.60 18.77 4.80
CA ASP A 281 13.99 19.15 4.53
C ASP A 281 14.21 19.37 3.03
N THR A 282 13.92 18.35 2.23
CA THR A 282 14.18 18.30 0.79
C THR A 282 13.14 17.46 0.06
N ILE A 283 13.15 17.43 -1.27
CA ILE A 283 12.40 16.48 -2.08
C ILE A 283 13.35 15.44 -2.70
N ASN A 284 12.91 14.19 -2.83
CA ASN A 284 13.64 13.13 -3.53
C ASN A 284 13.37 13.10 -5.05
N HIS A 285 14.11 12.27 -5.80
CA HIS A 285 13.92 12.08 -7.24
C HIS A 285 12.55 11.55 -7.67
N LEU A 286 11.71 11.08 -6.73
CA LEU A 286 10.34 10.62 -6.97
C LEU A 286 9.31 11.70 -6.62
N GLY A 287 9.75 12.92 -6.30
CA GLY A 287 8.88 14.03 -5.93
C GLY A 287 8.29 13.95 -4.53
N GLN A 288 8.81 13.08 -3.66
CA GLN A 288 8.37 12.96 -2.26
C GLN A 288 9.22 13.85 -1.35
N GLY A 289 8.56 14.58 -0.45
CA GLY A 289 9.23 15.31 0.60
C GLY A 289 9.88 14.37 1.63
N ILE A 290 11.11 14.69 2.01
CA ILE A 290 11.88 13.98 3.01
C ILE A 290 11.84 14.82 4.29
N ALA A 291 11.46 14.20 5.39
CA ALA A 291 11.58 14.77 6.73
C ALA A 291 12.28 13.76 7.66
N THR A 292 12.79 14.24 8.79
CA THR A 292 13.42 13.39 9.81
C THR A 292 12.64 13.45 11.12
N LEU A 293 12.25 12.30 11.67
CA LEU A 293 11.61 12.18 12.99
C LEU A 293 12.31 11.08 13.79
N ALA A 294 12.74 11.40 15.01
CA ALA A 294 13.43 10.46 15.90
C ALA A 294 14.59 9.69 15.23
N GLY A 295 15.35 10.36 14.35
CA GLY A 295 16.49 9.78 13.63
C GLY A 295 16.13 8.89 12.43
N LYS A 296 14.83 8.73 12.12
CA LYS A 296 14.34 7.97 10.95
C LYS A 296 13.85 8.91 9.85
N LYS A 297 14.00 8.50 8.59
CA LYS A 297 13.50 9.25 7.43
C LYS A 297 12.02 8.97 7.21
N ILE A 298 11.29 10.02 6.88
CA ILE A 298 9.87 9.99 6.50
C ILE A 298 9.77 10.46 5.06
N PHE A 299 8.98 9.74 4.26
CA PHE A 299 8.66 10.12 2.88
C PHE A 299 7.20 10.56 2.83
N LEU A 300 6.97 11.81 2.43
CA LEU A 300 5.65 12.45 2.42
C LEU A 300 5.30 12.86 0.99
N LYS A 301 4.08 12.55 0.56
CA LYS A 301 3.55 13.00 -0.74
C LYS A 301 2.97 14.42 -0.64
N ASN A 302 2.94 15.14 -1.76
CA ASN A 302 2.27 16.45 -1.91
C ASN A 302 2.75 17.55 -0.93
N VAL A 303 3.98 17.42 -0.43
CA VAL A 303 4.63 18.42 0.44
C VAL A 303 5.91 18.94 -0.20
N LEU A 304 6.22 20.21 0.08
CA LEU A 304 7.36 20.93 -0.49
C LEU A 304 8.46 21.17 0.55
N PRO A 305 9.71 21.47 0.12
CA PRO A 305 10.77 21.82 1.04
C PRO A 305 10.40 23.06 1.87
N HIS A 306 10.86 23.05 3.11
CA HIS A 306 10.63 24.09 4.12
C HIS A 306 9.21 24.19 4.67
N GLU A 307 8.29 23.32 4.28
CA GLU A 307 6.95 23.25 4.87
C GLU A 307 6.99 22.66 6.29
N ILE A 308 6.10 23.13 7.16
CA ILE A 308 5.82 22.50 8.44
C ILE A 308 4.49 21.78 8.33
N VAL A 309 4.51 20.47 8.54
CA VAL A 309 3.38 19.59 8.25
C VAL A 309 3.07 18.69 9.43
N GLN A 310 1.77 18.51 9.67
CA GLN A 310 1.24 17.55 10.62
C GLN A 310 1.05 16.22 9.88
N ILE A 311 1.65 15.16 10.41
CA ILE A 311 1.69 13.84 9.78
C ILE A 311 0.97 12.79 10.61
N ALA A 312 0.34 11.82 9.94
CA ALA A 312 -0.17 10.57 10.51
C ALA A 312 0.79 9.43 10.15
N ILE A 313 1.38 8.78 11.15
CA ILE A 313 2.22 7.59 10.97
C ILE A 313 1.32 6.40 10.64
N LYS A 314 1.46 5.86 9.42
CA LYS A 314 0.79 4.64 8.97
C LYS A 314 1.50 3.40 9.47
N LYS A 315 2.82 3.36 9.28
CA LYS A 315 3.65 2.20 9.60
C LYS A 315 5.08 2.63 9.91
N GLU A 316 5.57 2.24 11.07
CA GLU A 316 6.97 2.42 11.43
C GLU A 316 7.76 1.16 11.07
N ARG A 317 8.93 1.34 10.44
CA ARG A 317 9.88 0.26 10.14
C ARG A 317 11.23 0.57 10.82
N ALA A 318 12.21 -0.31 10.61
CA ALA A 318 13.51 -0.19 11.26
C ALA A 318 14.27 1.09 10.85
N HIS A 319 14.19 1.50 9.58
CA HIS A 319 14.97 2.60 9.01
C HIS A 319 14.14 3.79 8.50
N ASP A 320 12.87 3.56 8.21
CA ASP A 320 11.94 4.54 7.64
C ASP A 320 10.57 4.51 8.35
N ILE A 321 9.86 5.62 8.22
CA ILE A 321 8.48 5.77 8.70
C ILE A 321 7.62 6.09 7.49
N ASP A 322 6.59 5.26 7.29
CA ASP A 322 5.53 5.49 6.32
C ASP A 322 4.46 6.36 6.98
N ALA A 323 4.25 7.56 6.44
CA ALA A 323 3.34 8.55 7.01
C ALA A 323 2.62 9.33 5.91
N LEU A 324 1.46 9.88 6.25
CA LEU A 324 0.71 10.82 5.41
C LEU A 324 0.79 12.22 5.99
N ALA A 325 0.93 13.23 5.15
CA ALA A 325 0.67 14.60 5.53
C ALA A 325 -0.84 14.80 5.65
N ILE A 326 -1.33 15.07 6.87
CA ILE A 326 -2.74 15.34 7.15
C ILE A 326 -3.04 16.81 6.87
N LYS A 327 -2.15 17.69 7.33
CA LYS A 327 -2.36 19.13 7.30
C LYS A 327 -1.03 19.86 7.16
N ILE A 328 -1.04 20.89 6.34
CA ILE A 328 0.10 21.80 6.17
C ILE A 328 -0.15 23.00 7.07
N LEU A 329 0.74 23.17 8.05
CA LEU A 329 0.64 24.22 9.06
C LEU A 329 1.29 25.51 8.56
N ILE A 330 2.45 25.38 7.92
CA ILE A 330 3.15 26.50 7.27
C ILE A 330 3.48 26.07 5.83
N PRO A 331 2.78 26.62 4.82
CA PRO A 331 3.04 26.30 3.41
C PRO A 331 4.31 26.98 2.92
N SER A 332 4.93 26.42 1.88
CA SER A 332 6.09 27.02 1.23
C SER A 332 5.66 28.19 0.34
N VAL A 333 6.53 29.18 0.14
CA VAL A 333 6.32 30.29 -0.81
C VAL A 333 6.21 29.81 -2.26
N MET A 334 6.73 28.62 -2.54
CA MET A 334 6.67 27.98 -3.86
C MET A 334 5.35 27.22 -4.07
N ARG A 335 4.47 27.17 -3.06
CA ARG A 335 3.25 26.36 -3.11
C ARG A 335 2.14 27.05 -3.90
N LEU A 336 1.55 26.31 -4.82
CA LEU A 336 0.35 26.70 -5.56
C LEU A 336 -0.80 25.73 -5.27
N GLN A 337 -2.02 26.20 -5.53
CA GLN A 337 -3.19 25.32 -5.56
C GLN A 337 -3.16 24.51 -6.85
N PRO A 338 -3.39 23.18 -6.77
CA PRO A 338 -3.38 22.34 -7.96
C PRO A 338 -4.58 22.67 -8.85
N VAL A 339 -4.37 22.60 -10.17
CA VAL A 339 -5.43 22.83 -11.17
C VAL A 339 -6.33 21.59 -11.29
N CYS A 340 -5.81 20.40 -10.99
CA CYS A 340 -6.55 19.14 -11.06
C CYS A 340 -7.30 18.87 -9.76
N LEU A 341 -8.59 18.54 -9.87
CA LEU A 341 -9.44 18.16 -8.74
C LEU A 341 -9.02 16.84 -8.07
N GLN A 342 -8.26 16.00 -8.78
CA GLN A 342 -7.79 14.71 -8.28
C GLN A 342 -6.33 14.74 -7.79
N ALA A 343 -5.72 15.92 -7.64
CA ALA A 343 -4.30 16.04 -7.28
C ALA A 343 -3.92 15.37 -5.95
N ASP A 344 -4.86 15.29 -4.99
CA ASP A 344 -4.64 14.61 -3.71
C ASP A 344 -4.62 13.08 -3.84
N LEU A 345 -5.29 12.53 -4.86
CA LEU A 345 -5.45 11.08 -5.08
C LEU A 345 -4.52 10.54 -6.18
N CYS A 346 -4.21 11.36 -7.19
CA CYS A 346 -3.43 10.96 -8.35
C CYS A 346 -1.94 11.00 -8.07
N GLU A 347 -1.28 9.84 -8.14
CA GLU A 347 0.17 9.73 -7.98
C GLU A 347 0.97 10.21 -9.21
N GLY A 348 0.27 10.58 -10.30
CA GLY A 348 0.92 10.98 -11.56
C GLY A 348 1.56 12.38 -11.54
N CYS A 349 1.00 13.35 -10.79
CA CYS A 349 1.38 14.77 -10.85
C CYS A 349 1.98 15.29 -9.54
N SER A 350 3.09 14.69 -9.08
CA SER A 350 3.69 15.00 -7.77
C SER A 350 4.11 16.48 -7.57
N PHE A 351 4.35 17.23 -8.65
CA PHE A 351 4.78 18.64 -8.59
C PHE A 351 3.66 19.64 -8.86
N GLN A 352 2.39 19.24 -8.92
CA GLN A 352 1.29 20.16 -9.19
C GLN A 352 1.12 21.25 -8.12
N TYR A 353 1.52 20.96 -6.88
CA TYR A 353 1.56 21.94 -5.79
C TYR A 353 2.75 22.89 -5.85
N MET A 354 3.71 22.69 -6.76
CA MET A 354 4.93 23.50 -6.88
C MET A 354 4.79 24.49 -8.05
N ALA A 355 5.15 25.76 -7.83
CA ALA A 355 5.20 26.76 -8.90
C ALA A 355 6.14 26.35 -10.04
N SER A 356 5.77 26.62 -11.29
CA SER A 356 6.53 26.18 -12.48
C SER A 356 7.99 26.65 -12.48
N SER A 357 8.26 27.87 -12.01
CA SER A 357 9.64 28.38 -11.87
C SER A 357 10.45 27.60 -10.84
N ALA A 358 9.81 27.18 -9.74
CA ALA A 358 10.42 26.32 -8.73
C ALA A 358 10.64 24.89 -9.25
N GLN A 359 9.72 24.36 -10.07
CA GLN A 359 9.90 23.05 -10.73
C GLN A 359 11.16 23.05 -11.62
N ILE A 360 11.30 24.06 -12.49
CA ILE A 360 12.47 24.20 -13.36
C ILE A 360 13.76 24.32 -12.55
N THR A 361 13.75 25.14 -11.51
CA THR A 361 14.90 25.32 -10.62
C THR A 361 15.30 24.00 -9.96
N HIS A 362 14.32 23.28 -9.40
CA HIS A 362 14.54 21.99 -8.77
C HIS A 362 15.06 20.93 -9.74
N LYS A 363 14.52 20.87 -10.98
CA LYS A 363 14.99 19.93 -12.01
C LYS A 363 16.43 20.26 -12.43
N LYS A 364 16.77 21.53 -12.61
CA LYS A 364 18.14 21.98 -12.91
C LYS A 364 19.13 21.61 -11.81
N GLU A 365 18.79 21.87 -10.56
CA GLU A 365 19.61 21.49 -9.39
C GLU A 365 19.78 19.96 -9.31
N THR A 366 18.72 19.21 -9.61
CA THR A 366 18.76 17.74 -9.63
C THR A 366 19.73 17.23 -10.69
N ILE A 367 19.73 17.77 -11.90
CA ILE A 367 20.73 17.40 -12.94
C ILE A 367 22.15 17.62 -12.42
N ALA A 368 22.42 18.79 -11.83
CA ALA A 368 23.74 19.12 -11.27
C ALA A 368 24.19 18.11 -10.21
N LEU A 369 23.28 17.78 -9.28
CA LEU A 369 23.52 16.80 -8.22
C LEU A 369 23.79 15.40 -8.79
N LEU A 370 23.05 14.98 -9.81
CA LEU A 370 23.20 13.67 -10.44
C LEU A 370 24.52 13.55 -11.21
N ILE A 371 24.93 14.58 -11.95
CA ILE A 371 26.21 14.61 -12.66
C ILE A 371 27.36 14.46 -11.67
N ASN A 372 27.36 15.26 -10.59
CA ASN A 372 28.39 15.22 -9.54
C ASN A 372 28.41 13.88 -8.78
N ARG A 373 27.27 13.21 -8.65
CA ARG A 373 27.16 11.95 -7.94
C ARG A 373 27.65 10.75 -8.77
N PHE A 374 27.34 10.72 -10.06
CA PHE A 374 27.55 9.55 -10.91
C PHE A 374 28.73 9.66 -11.87
N THR A 375 29.27 10.86 -12.08
CA THR A 375 30.32 11.10 -13.07
C THR A 375 31.46 11.95 -12.51
N THR A 376 32.60 11.93 -13.18
CA THR A 376 33.74 12.83 -12.90
C THR A 376 33.71 14.11 -13.74
N PHE A 377 32.68 14.30 -14.57
CA PHE A 377 32.55 15.51 -15.39
C PHE A 377 32.34 16.74 -14.52
N LYS A 378 32.98 17.85 -14.91
CA LYS A 378 32.76 19.16 -14.31
C LYS A 378 31.99 20.01 -15.31
N ASN A 379 30.81 20.47 -14.93
CA ASN A 379 30.08 21.45 -15.71
C ASN A 379 29.27 22.36 -14.78
N ASP A 380 29.60 23.64 -14.80
CA ASP A 380 28.95 24.66 -13.96
C ASP A 380 27.80 25.38 -14.69
N ASN A 381 27.68 25.20 -16.02
CA ASN A 381 26.71 25.90 -16.87
C ASN A 381 25.66 24.94 -17.42
N ILE A 382 24.65 24.65 -16.59
CA ILE A 382 23.46 23.89 -16.99
C ILE A 382 22.38 24.87 -17.45
N SER A 383 21.95 24.80 -18.71
CA SER A 383 20.73 25.47 -19.18
C SER A 383 19.52 24.56 -18.99
N PHE A 384 18.32 25.14 -19.00
CA PHE A 384 17.08 24.38 -18.92
C PHE A 384 16.04 24.99 -19.86
N MET A 385 15.53 24.19 -20.78
CA MET A 385 14.46 24.57 -21.71
C MET A 385 13.11 24.43 -20.98
N PRO A 386 12.34 25.51 -20.79
CA PRO A 386 11.01 25.42 -20.22
C PRO A 386 10.09 24.62 -21.16
N PRO A 387 9.07 23.94 -20.63
CA PRO A 387 8.09 23.26 -21.49
C PRO A 387 7.25 24.27 -22.28
N LEU A 388 7.01 23.99 -23.57
CA LEU A 388 6.10 24.78 -24.42
C LEU A 388 4.70 24.91 -23.82
N ASN A 389 4.10 23.77 -23.50
CA ASN A 389 2.76 23.67 -22.94
C ASN A 389 2.78 22.72 -21.74
N PRO A 390 2.47 23.19 -20.52
CA PRO A 390 2.47 22.34 -19.33
C PRO A 390 1.25 21.43 -19.23
N LEU A 391 0.19 21.70 -20.02
CA LEU A 391 -1.07 20.95 -20.04
C LEU A 391 -1.35 20.41 -21.44
N HIS A 392 -2.18 19.37 -21.53
CA HIS A 392 -2.61 18.76 -22.79
C HIS A 392 -1.47 18.28 -23.70
N TYR A 393 -0.32 17.92 -23.13
CA TYR A 393 0.87 17.54 -23.89
C TYR A 393 0.94 16.03 -24.19
N LEU A 394 0.21 15.18 -23.46
CA LEU A 394 0.20 13.74 -23.69
C LEU A 394 -0.63 13.43 -24.94
N GLN A 395 0.09 13.12 -26.02
CA GLN A 395 -0.47 12.69 -27.30
C GLN A 395 -0.64 11.17 -27.39
N GLU A 396 -0.13 10.43 -26.42
CA GLU A 396 -0.34 9.00 -26.34
C GLU A 396 -0.55 8.60 -24.87
N VAL A 397 -1.59 7.82 -24.61
CA VAL A 397 -1.95 7.37 -23.26
C VAL A 397 -2.32 5.90 -23.27
N GLN A 398 -2.12 5.25 -22.12
CA GLN A 398 -2.58 3.89 -21.89
C GLN A 398 -3.20 3.80 -20.50
N TYR A 399 -4.48 3.41 -20.44
CA TYR A 399 -5.22 3.28 -19.19
C TYR A 399 -5.93 1.93 -19.11
N ASP A 400 -5.99 1.41 -17.90
CA ASP A 400 -6.72 0.18 -17.59
C ASP A 400 -8.20 0.52 -17.32
N LEU A 401 -9.07 -0.46 -17.56
CA LEU A 401 -10.51 -0.37 -17.35
C LEU A 401 -10.86 -0.99 -16.00
N TYR A 402 -11.57 -0.25 -15.17
CA TYR A 402 -12.02 -0.69 -13.85
C TYR A 402 -13.53 -0.63 -13.74
N ASP A 403 -14.09 -1.55 -12.96
CA ASP A 403 -15.49 -1.54 -12.53
C ASP A 403 -15.57 -0.93 -11.13
N TYR A 404 -16.32 0.15 -10.99
CA TYR A 404 -16.63 0.79 -9.73
C TYR A 404 -18.15 0.86 -9.56
N GLU A 405 -18.68 0.07 -8.62
CA GLU A 405 -20.12 -0.03 -8.31
C GLU A 405 -21.00 -0.35 -9.54
N GLY A 406 -20.50 -1.18 -10.47
CA GLY A 406 -21.22 -1.59 -11.69
C GLY A 406 -21.08 -0.60 -12.86
N THR A 407 -20.28 0.46 -12.69
CA THR A 407 -19.97 1.41 -13.76
C THR A 407 -18.49 1.35 -14.13
N LEU A 408 -18.22 1.31 -15.43
CA LEU A 408 -16.89 1.15 -15.99
C LEU A 408 -16.21 2.51 -16.21
N TYR A 409 -14.96 2.62 -15.78
CA TYR A 409 -14.13 3.82 -15.95
C TYR A 409 -12.70 3.47 -16.36
N PHE A 410 -12.06 4.35 -17.14
CA PHE A 410 -10.62 4.27 -17.40
C PHE A 410 -9.83 4.99 -16.31
N GLY A 411 -8.80 4.33 -15.83
CA GLY A 411 -8.00 4.89 -14.76
C GLY A 411 -6.67 4.22 -14.54
N GLU A 412 -6.08 4.55 -13.40
CA GLU A 412 -4.90 3.90 -12.84
C GLU A 412 -5.18 3.50 -11.40
N LEU A 413 -4.88 2.25 -11.07
CA LEU A 413 -4.93 1.75 -9.70
C LEU A 413 -3.67 2.18 -8.93
N THR A 414 -3.88 2.94 -7.86
CA THR A 414 -2.84 3.23 -6.87
C THR A 414 -2.97 2.27 -5.69
N LYS A 415 -2.07 2.35 -4.70
CA LYS A 415 -2.17 1.53 -3.48
C LYS A 415 -3.44 1.81 -2.65
N GLU A 416 -4.03 2.99 -2.81
CA GLU A 416 -5.08 3.51 -1.92
C GLU A 416 -6.40 3.76 -2.64
N SER A 417 -6.38 4.02 -3.94
CA SER A 417 -7.57 4.35 -4.72
C SER A 417 -7.39 4.10 -6.22
N ILE A 418 -8.50 4.07 -6.95
CA ILE A 418 -8.52 4.17 -8.42
C ILE A 418 -8.61 5.67 -8.77
N THR A 419 -7.80 6.12 -9.73
CA THR A 419 -7.88 7.49 -10.24
C THR A 419 -8.42 7.50 -11.66
N PHE A 420 -9.51 8.23 -11.88
CA PHE A 420 -10.20 8.28 -13.17
C PHE A 420 -9.49 9.25 -14.12
N LYS A 421 -9.19 8.80 -15.34
CA LYS A 421 -8.32 9.53 -16.27
C LYS A 421 -9.05 10.17 -17.44
N SER A 422 -10.38 10.00 -17.55
CA SER A 422 -11.19 10.59 -18.63
C SER A 422 -11.22 12.12 -18.63
N GLN A 423 -10.79 12.78 -17.56
CA GLN A 423 -10.68 14.25 -17.45
C GLN A 423 -9.26 14.71 -17.08
N CYS A 424 -8.24 13.91 -17.36
CA CYS A 424 -6.86 14.25 -17.03
C CYS A 424 -6.39 15.48 -17.84
N LEU A 425 -6.00 16.56 -17.16
CA LEU A 425 -5.55 17.80 -17.80
C LEU A 425 -4.21 17.67 -18.56
N LEU A 426 -3.48 16.57 -18.36
CA LEU A 426 -2.25 16.31 -19.12
C LEU A 426 -2.54 15.70 -20.50
N ASN A 427 -3.67 15.01 -20.65
CA ASN A 427 -4.07 14.39 -21.91
C ASN A 427 -4.48 15.47 -22.90
N ASP A 428 -4.14 15.26 -24.17
CA ASP A 428 -4.75 16.02 -25.26
C ASP A 428 -6.28 16.01 -25.12
N THR A 429 -6.92 17.14 -25.39
CA THR A 429 -8.37 17.30 -25.18
C THR A 429 -9.17 16.27 -25.97
N MET A 430 -8.73 15.93 -27.18
CA MET A 430 -9.39 14.93 -28.02
C MET A 430 -9.25 13.50 -27.46
N ILE A 431 -8.15 13.21 -26.76
CA ILE A 431 -8.00 11.93 -26.06
C ILE A 431 -9.02 11.84 -24.92
N ASN A 432 -9.21 12.91 -24.14
CA ASN A 432 -10.23 12.94 -23.08
C ASN A 432 -11.64 12.76 -23.65
N ASP A 433 -11.96 13.44 -24.75
CA ASP A 433 -13.26 13.30 -25.43
C ASP A 433 -13.51 11.86 -25.89
N VAL A 434 -12.48 11.22 -26.46
CA VAL A 434 -12.56 9.80 -26.87
C VAL A 434 -12.67 8.88 -25.66
N LEU A 435 -11.94 9.13 -24.56
CA LEU A 435 -12.05 8.33 -23.34
C LEU A 435 -13.46 8.37 -22.77
N HIS A 436 -14.04 9.57 -22.63
CA HIS A 436 -15.41 9.73 -22.12
C HIS A 436 -16.42 8.99 -23.02
N PHE A 437 -16.27 9.11 -24.34
CA PHE A 437 -17.11 8.37 -25.29
C PHE A 437 -16.95 6.85 -25.17
N LEU A 438 -15.73 6.36 -24.94
CA LEU A 438 -15.46 4.93 -24.73
C LEU A 438 -16.10 4.44 -23.43
N GLU A 439 -16.01 5.18 -22.33
CA GLU A 439 -16.67 4.87 -21.05
C GLU A 439 -18.19 4.75 -21.25
N ASP A 440 -18.81 5.76 -21.88
CA ASP A 440 -20.25 5.76 -22.17
C ASP A 440 -20.68 4.55 -23.02
N THR A 441 -19.87 4.22 -24.03
CA THR A 441 -20.18 3.11 -24.95
C THR A 441 -19.99 1.76 -24.28
N PHE A 442 -18.93 1.58 -23.50
CA PHE A 442 -18.63 0.32 -22.82
C PHE A 442 -19.69 0.01 -21.76
N ASN A 443 -20.15 1.02 -21.03
CA ASN A 443 -21.25 0.89 -20.07
C ASN A 443 -22.56 0.51 -20.76
N LYS A 444 -22.93 1.17 -21.87
CA LYS A 444 -24.16 0.86 -22.63
C LYS A 444 -24.15 -0.54 -23.24
N CYS A 445 -22.98 -1.03 -23.66
CA CYS A 445 -22.81 -2.37 -24.23
C CYS A 445 -22.55 -3.46 -23.17
N HIS A 446 -22.58 -3.12 -21.87
CA HIS A 446 -22.31 -4.03 -20.75
C HIS A 446 -21.02 -4.84 -20.93
N VAL A 447 -19.94 -4.15 -21.31
CA VAL A 447 -18.62 -4.75 -21.45
C VAL A 447 -18.12 -5.27 -20.09
N SER A 448 -17.52 -6.45 -20.04
CA SER A 448 -16.85 -6.92 -18.82
C SER A 448 -15.39 -6.49 -18.77
N THR A 449 -14.92 -6.14 -17.57
CA THR A 449 -13.49 -5.93 -17.29
C THR A 449 -12.71 -7.24 -17.46
N TYR A 450 -11.40 -7.12 -17.62
CA TYR A 450 -10.54 -8.27 -17.82
C TYR A 450 -10.41 -9.11 -16.56
N ASP A 451 -10.70 -10.41 -16.69
CA ASP A 451 -10.62 -11.39 -15.62
C ASP A 451 -9.42 -12.33 -15.82
N ASP A 452 -8.49 -12.34 -14.86
CA ASP A 452 -7.21 -13.06 -14.94
C ASP A 452 -7.34 -14.60 -15.08
N PRO A 453 -8.25 -15.28 -14.35
CA PRO A 453 -8.53 -16.70 -14.50
C PRO A 453 -9.13 -17.06 -15.87
N THR A 454 -10.17 -16.35 -16.32
CA THR A 454 -10.84 -16.69 -17.60
C THR A 454 -10.12 -16.12 -18.82
N GLN A 455 -9.25 -15.13 -18.63
CA GLN A 455 -8.61 -14.32 -19.67
C GLN A 455 -9.63 -13.71 -20.64
N LYS A 456 -10.83 -13.35 -20.17
CA LYS A 456 -11.88 -12.71 -20.98
C LYS A 456 -12.09 -11.27 -20.51
N GLY A 457 -12.73 -10.46 -21.35
CA GLY A 457 -13.03 -9.06 -21.05
C GLY A 457 -11.97 -8.08 -21.56
N ILE A 458 -12.20 -6.80 -21.30
CA ILE A 458 -11.34 -5.70 -21.72
C ILE A 458 -10.47 -5.25 -20.56
N LYS A 459 -9.16 -5.25 -20.77
CA LYS A 459 -8.18 -4.81 -19.77
C LYS A 459 -8.06 -3.29 -19.73
N GLY A 460 -8.13 -2.65 -20.89
CA GLY A 460 -7.85 -1.23 -21.02
C GLY A 460 -7.76 -0.79 -22.46
N VAL A 461 -7.28 0.42 -22.67
CA VAL A 461 -7.09 1.03 -23.98
C VAL A 461 -5.75 1.75 -24.04
N ARG A 462 -5.13 1.74 -25.22
CA ARG A 462 -4.09 2.70 -25.60
C ARG A 462 -4.69 3.62 -26.65
N ILE A 463 -4.58 4.93 -26.46
CA ILE A 463 -5.11 5.93 -27.38
C ILE A 463 -3.95 6.79 -27.85
N LYS A 464 -3.91 7.04 -29.15
CA LYS A 464 -2.89 7.87 -29.78
C LYS A 464 -3.54 9.00 -30.57
N ARG A 465 -3.16 10.22 -30.25
CA ARG A 465 -3.52 11.44 -30.97
C ARG A 465 -2.73 11.50 -32.28
N VAL A 466 -3.45 11.76 -33.36
CA VAL A 466 -2.93 11.82 -34.73
C VAL A 466 -3.67 12.98 -35.42
N GLU A 467 -3.08 13.81 -36.28
CA GLU A 467 -3.60 15.16 -36.62
C GLU A 467 -5.13 15.36 -36.68
N GLU A 468 -5.85 14.51 -37.40
CA GLU A 468 -7.30 14.62 -37.62
C GLU A 468 -8.18 13.88 -36.58
N GLY A 469 -7.59 13.12 -35.65
CA GLY A 469 -8.34 12.25 -34.74
C GLY A 469 -7.50 11.42 -33.77
N CYS A 470 -7.99 10.23 -33.42
CA CYS A 470 -7.35 9.29 -32.50
C CYS A 470 -7.32 7.88 -33.08
N LEU A 471 -6.24 7.16 -32.79
CA LEU A 471 -6.13 5.72 -32.98
C LEU A 471 -6.39 5.03 -31.64
N VAL A 472 -7.33 4.09 -31.61
CA VAL A 472 -7.75 3.40 -30.39
C VAL A 472 -7.35 1.93 -30.46
N PHE A 473 -6.55 1.50 -29.50
CA PHE A 473 -6.09 0.12 -29.35
C PHE A 473 -6.75 -0.48 -28.11
N ILE A 474 -7.77 -1.31 -28.31
CA ILE A 474 -8.49 -2.00 -27.24
C ILE A 474 -7.68 -3.22 -26.80
N GLN A 475 -7.28 -3.25 -25.54
CA GLN A 475 -6.60 -4.38 -24.93
C GLN A 475 -7.63 -5.40 -24.48
N SER A 476 -7.82 -6.46 -25.26
CA SER A 476 -8.86 -7.46 -25.04
C SER A 476 -8.26 -8.83 -24.78
N GLY A 477 -8.85 -9.56 -23.82
CA GLY A 477 -8.60 -10.98 -23.63
C GLY A 477 -9.15 -11.85 -24.77
N ARG A 478 -9.30 -13.14 -24.49
CA ARG A 478 -9.93 -14.14 -25.37
C ARG A 478 -11.37 -13.75 -25.71
N GLY A 479 -11.76 -14.05 -26.95
CA GLY A 479 -13.06 -13.67 -27.51
C GLY A 479 -12.95 -12.44 -28.41
N ASP A 480 -13.97 -12.22 -29.23
CA ASP A 480 -14.06 -11.04 -30.10
C ASP A 480 -14.87 -9.93 -29.46
N LEU A 481 -14.60 -8.70 -29.90
CA LEU A 481 -15.40 -7.55 -29.51
C LEU A 481 -16.78 -7.71 -30.15
N SER A 482 -17.85 -7.40 -29.41
CA SER A 482 -19.22 -7.50 -29.94
C SER A 482 -19.40 -6.59 -31.15
N GLU A 483 -20.17 -7.05 -32.15
CA GLU A 483 -20.43 -6.25 -33.34
C GLU A 483 -21.12 -4.93 -33.01
N GLU A 484 -22.01 -4.92 -32.02
CA GLU A 484 -22.65 -3.71 -31.52
C GLU A 484 -21.61 -2.69 -31.03
N LEU A 485 -20.67 -3.12 -30.19
CA LEU A 485 -19.60 -2.26 -29.68
C LEU A 485 -18.78 -1.68 -30.84
N VAL A 486 -18.31 -2.55 -31.74
CA VAL A 486 -17.50 -2.13 -32.89
C VAL A 486 -18.23 -1.12 -33.77
N ASN A 487 -19.52 -1.32 -34.03
CA ASN A 487 -20.32 -0.41 -34.86
C ASN A 487 -20.51 0.97 -34.20
N ARG A 488 -20.73 1.02 -32.88
CA ARG A 488 -20.82 2.28 -32.14
C ARG A 488 -19.49 3.03 -32.13
N LEU A 489 -18.37 2.32 -31.94
CA LEU A 489 -17.04 2.93 -31.97
C LEU A 489 -16.69 3.51 -33.34
N LYS A 490 -17.03 2.79 -34.43
CA LYS A 490 -16.84 3.27 -35.81
C LYS A 490 -17.65 4.52 -36.15
N ALA A 491 -18.76 4.76 -35.47
CA ALA A 491 -19.63 5.91 -35.74
C ALA A 491 -19.05 7.23 -35.19
N ASN A 492 -18.04 7.18 -34.32
CA ASN A 492 -17.40 8.38 -33.78
C ASN A 492 -16.40 8.96 -34.79
N GLN A 493 -16.64 10.19 -35.24
CA GLN A 493 -15.79 10.91 -36.19
C GLN A 493 -14.33 11.11 -35.72
N HIS A 494 -14.08 11.11 -34.41
CA HIS A 494 -12.75 11.30 -33.85
C HIS A 494 -11.95 9.99 -33.78
N ILE A 495 -12.56 8.82 -33.99
CA ILE A 495 -11.85 7.53 -34.02
C ILE A 495 -11.51 7.18 -35.47
N LEU A 496 -10.27 7.44 -35.87
CA LEU A 496 -9.81 7.18 -37.24
C LEU A 496 -9.36 5.74 -37.46
N GLY A 497 -8.95 5.06 -36.39
CA GLY A 497 -8.50 3.68 -36.42
C GLY A 497 -8.85 2.94 -35.14
N LEU A 498 -9.32 1.70 -35.30
CA LEU A 498 -9.65 0.80 -34.20
C LEU A 498 -8.87 -0.49 -34.36
N TYR A 499 -8.15 -0.86 -33.32
CA TYR A 499 -7.32 -2.05 -33.29
C TYR A 499 -7.61 -2.86 -32.03
N LYS A 500 -7.67 -4.18 -32.17
CA LYS A 500 -7.71 -5.12 -31.05
C LYS A 500 -6.29 -5.54 -30.73
N ARG A 501 -5.84 -5.30 -29.50
CA ARG A 501 -4.54 -5.77 -29.01
C ARG A 501 -4.76 -6.95 -28.07
N PRO A 502 -4.46 -8.20 -28.49
CA PRO A 502 -4.71 -9.37 -27.66
C PRO A 502 -3.87 -9.34 -26.38
N VAL A 503 -4.52 -9.61 -25.26
CA VAL A 503 -3.93 -9.74 -23.93
C VAL A 503 -3.70 -11.22 -23.67
N ASN A 504 -2.43 -11.63 -23.58
CA ASN A 504 -2.05 -13.02 -23.36
C ASN A 504 -1.32 -13.16 -22.02
N ARG A 505 -1.67 -14.19 -21.22
CA ARG A 505 -0.94 -14.50 -20.00
C ARG A 505 0.21 -15.46 -20.29
N VAL A 506 1.42 -15.07 -19.93
CA VAL A 506 2.60 -15.93 -19.96
C VAL A 506 3.11 -16.10 -18.53
N ARG A 507 2.86 -17.26 -17.93
CA ARG A 507 3.17 -17.56 -16.52
C ARG A 507 2.56 -16.50 -15.56
N HIS A 508 3.40 -15.67 -14.96
CA HIS A 508 3.04 -14.68 -13.92
C HIS A 508 2.90 -13.26 -14.48
N TYR A 509 3.08 -13.05 -15.79
CA TYR A 509 2.98 -11.71 -16.41
C TYR A 509 2.03 -11.71 -17.60
N VAL A 510 1.48 -10.53 -17.87
CA VAL A 510 0.59 -10.25 -19.01
C VAL A 510 1.44 -9.69 -20.15
N ARG A 511 1.32 -10.27 -21.34
CA ARG A 511 1.99 -9.82 -22.56
C ARG A 511 0.95 -9.37 -23.58
N LEU A 512 1.13 -8.17 -24.11
CA LEU A 512 0.33 -7.66 -25.22
C LEU A 512 0.93 -8.12 -26.55
N SER A 513 0.12 -8.72 -27.41
CA SER A 513 0.52 -9.13 -28.77
C SER A 513 0.46 -7.96 -29.75
N GLN A 514 0.95 -8.19 -30.99
CA GLN A 514 0.76 -7.24 -32.08
C GLN A 514 -0.74 -6.97 -32.31
N PRO A 515 -1.12 -5.71 -32.55
CA PRO A 515 -2.52 -5.35 -32.70
C PRO A 515 -3.08 -5.79 -34.05
N LEU A 516 -4.32 -6.26 -34.01
CA LEU A 516 -5.12 -6.65 -35.17
C LEU A 516 -6.03 -5.48 -35.55
N GLN A 517 -5.98 -5.04 -36.80
CA GLN A 517 -6.81 -3.95 -37.28
C GLN A 517 -8.26 -4.39 -37.45
N ILE A 518 -9.19 -3.61 -36.88
CA ILE A 518 -10.64 -3.77 -37.07
C ILE A 518 -11.17 -2.71 -38.03
N TYR A 519 -10.70 -1.47 -37.90
CA TYR A 519 -11.15 -0.32 -38.68
C TYR A 519 -10.04 0.71 -38.84
N GLY A 520 -10.13 1.53 -39.89
CA GLY A 520 -9.19 2.61 -40.17
C GLY A 520 -8.16 2.28 -41.23
N ARG A 521 -7.05 3.02 -41.21
CA ARG A 521 -5.94 2.90 -42.17
C ARG A 521 -4.74 2.22 -41.52
N HIS A 522 -3.84 1.67 -42.33
CA HIS A 522 -2.55 1.19 -41.85
C HIS A 522 -1.54 2.32 -41.61
N HIS A 523 -1.73 3.47 -42.29
CA HIS A 523 -0.81 4.59 -42.26
C HIS A 523 -1.57 5.91 -42.10
N TYR A 524 -0.97 6.84 -41.37
CA TYR A 524 -1.50 8.17 -41.11
C TYR A 524 -0.44 9.22 -41.43
N HIS A 525 -0.91 10.45 -41.65
CA HIS A 525 -0.04 11.58 -41.92
C HIS A 525 0.26 12.34 -40.64
N LEU A 526 1.50 12.80 -40.53
CA LEU A 526 1.95 13.76 -39.53
C LEU A 526 2.64 14.91 -40.26
N VAL A 527 2.26 16.15 -39.98
CA VAL A 527 2.88 17.34 -40.57
C VAL A 527 3.79 17.99 -39.53
N VAL A 528 5.06 18.12 -39.88
CA VAL A 528 6.07 18.82 -39.06
C VAL A 528 6.81 19.79 -39.97
N GLU A 529 6.88 21.06 -39.58
CA GLU A 529 7.60 22.11 -40.34
C GLU A 529 7.26 22.14 -41.85
N ASN A 530 5.96 22.09 -42.18
CA ASN A 530 5.43 22.05 -43.56
C ASN A 530 5.81 20.81 -44.39
N ARG A 531 6.33 19.75 -43.77
CA ARG A 531 6.59 18.45 -44.41
C ARG A 531 5.60 17.42 -43.89
N SER A 532 5.06 16.61 -44.80
CA SER A 532 4.15 15.50 -44.43
C SER A 532 4.91 14.18 -44.39
N TYR A 533 4.84 13.52 -43.24
CA TYR A 533 5.41 12.21 -42.98
C TYR A 533 4.28 11.18 -42.95
N ARG A 534 4.49 10.05 -43.61
CA ARG A 534 3.54 8.95 -43.64
C ARG A 534 4.05 7.83 -42.74
N LEU A 535 3.38 7.65 -41.59
CA LEU A 535 3.77 6.74 -40.52
C LEU A 535 2.75 5.62 -40.35
N SER A 536 3.22 4.43 -39.99
CA SER A 536 2.43 3.28 -39.58
C SER A 536 1.65 3.59 -38.30
N SER A 537 0.52 2.91 -38.09
CA SER A 537 -0.29 3.08 -36.86
C SER A 537 0.45 2.74 -35.57
N LEU A 538 1.55 1.98 -35.65
CA LEU A 538 2.36 1.57 -34.50
C LEU A 538 3.45 2.57 -34.13
N SER A 539 3.95 3.33 -35.11
CA SER A 539 5.06 4.30 -34.97
C SER A 539 4.69 5.42 -34.00
N ASP A 540 5.66 6.00 -33.30
CA ASP A 540 5.44 7.19 -32.47
C ASP A 540 4.99 8.40 -33.32
N PHE A 541 4.01 9.16 -32.85
CA PHE A 541 3.53 10.39 -33.48
C PHE A 541 3.82 11.64 -32.63
N THR A 542 4.47 11.47 -31.47
CA THR A 542 4.80 12.57 -30.56
C THR A 542 5.85 13.49 -31.18
N ILE A 543 5.60 14.81 -31.16
CA ILE A 543 6.51 15.82 -31.72
C ILE A 543 7.06 16.71 -30.62
N HIS A 544 8.35 17.02 -30.72
CA HIS A 544 9.03 17.94 -29.81
C HIS A 544 9.78 19.01 -30.60
N PRO A 545 9.09 20.08 -31.05
CA PRO A 545 9.65 21.03 -32.00
C PRO A 545 10.86 21.78 -31.44
N ASP A 546 10.85 22.15 -30.15
CA ASP A 546 12.00 22.81 -29.52
C ASP A 546 13.25 21.94 -29.54
N ARG A 547 13.08 20.63 -29.32
CA ARG A 547 14.19 19.67 -29.35
C ARG A 547 14.75 19.55 -30.76
N ASN A 548 13.88 19.49 -31.78
CA ASN A 548 14.29 19.42 -33.17
C ASN A 548 15.07 20.67 -33.59
N GLU A 549 14.57 21.87 -33.30
CA GLU A 549 15.25 23.13 -33.60
C GLU A 549 16.59 23.21 -32.87
N ARG A 550 16.63 22.79 -31.60
CA ARG A 550 17.85 22.79 -30.82
C ARG A 550 18.90 21.83 -31.39
N MET A 551 18.50 20.62 -31.79
CA MET A 551 19.40 19.63 -32.39
C MET A 551 19.96 20.09 -33.73
N GLN A 552 19.15 20.75 -34.57
CA GLN A 552 19.64 21.35 -35.83
C GLN A 552 20.72 22.43 -35.61
N LYS A 553 20.75 23.08 -34.43
CA LYS A 553 21.78 24.07 -34.06
C LYS A 553 23.06 23.46 -33.47
N LEU A 554 23.01 22.20 -33.00
CA LEU A 554 24.15 21.51 -32.38
C LEU A 554 24.98 20.69 -33.38
N VAL A 555 24.44 20.47 -34.57
CA VAL A 555 25.02 19.63 -35.62
C VAL A 555 25.32 20.50 -36.84
N ASP A 556 26.55 20.39 -37.37
CA ASP A 556 26.97 21.20 -38.51
C ASP A 556 26.49 20.58 -39.84
N GLN A 557 26.37 21.40 -40.89
CA GLN A 557 25.75 20.98 -42.15
C GLN A 557 26.59 20.01 -42.98
N GLU A 558 27.90 19.89 -42.71
CA GLU A 558 28.85 19.07 -43.48
C GLU A 558 29.31 17.81 -42.72
N GLU A 559 28.80 17.55 -41.51
CA GLU A 559 29.22 16.41 -40.68
C GLU A 559 28.63 15.08 -41.19
N THR A 560 29.40 14.00 -41.05
CA THR A 560 28.86 12.63 -41.12
C THR A 560 28.30 12.24 -39.75
N ILE A 561 27.02 11.87 -39.72
CA ILE A 561 26.24 11.70 -38.48
C ILE A 561 25.75 10.25 -38.39
N LEU A 562 25.89 9.63 -37.22
CA LEU A 562 25.26 8.36 -36.89
C LEU A 562 24.21 8.58 -35.80
N SER A 563 22.92 8.37 -36.11
CA SER A 563 21.84 8.43 -35.13
C SER A 563 21.43 7.03 -34.68
N LEU A 564 21.41 6.83 -33.36
CA LEU A 564 21.07 5.60 -32.67
C LEU A 564 19.76 5.76 -31.93
N TYR A 565 18.90 4.74 -32.00
CA TYR A 565 17.56 4.73 -31.40
C TYR A 565 16.66 5.89 -31.88
N CYS A 566 16.77 6.26 -33.15
CA CYS A 566 16.09 7.41 -33.76
C CYS A 566 14.55 7.30 -33.84
N GLY A 567 13.94 6.19 -33.38
CA GLY A 567 12.50 5.94 -33.45
C GLY A 567 11.96 6.08 -34.87
N ASN A 568 11.04 7.02 -35.10
CA ASN A 568 10.46 7.29 -36.43
C ASN A 568 11.36 8.12 -37.38
N GLY A 569 12.51 8.62 -36.91
CA GLY A 569 13.48 9.39 -37.68
C GLY A 569 13.09 10.84 -37.98
N ILE A 570 12.01 11.37 -37.36
CA ILE A 570 11.46 12.69 -37.72
C ILE A 570 12.44 13.83 -37.46
N MET A 571 13.19 13.76 -36.37
CA MET A 571 14.22 14.74 -36.06
C MET A 571 15.34 14.69 -37.11
N GLU A 572 15.76 13.49 -37.51
CA GLU A 572 16.85 13.25 -38.44
C GLU A 572 16.56 13.71 -39.86
N TYR A 573 15.30 13.64 -40.33
CA TYR A 573 14.92 14.20 -41.63
C TYR A 573 15.14 15.72 -41.73
N GLY A 574 15.27 16.42 -40.59
CA GLY A 574 15.59 17.85 -40.52
C GLY A 574 17.09 18.16 -40.61
N LEU A 575 17.97 17.16 -40.48
CA LEU A 575 19.42 17.35 -40.49
C LEU A 575 19.96 17.45 -41.92
N ARG A 576 20.94 18.33 -42.14
CA ARG A 576 21.52 18.59 -43.47
C ARG A 576 22.77 17.76 -43.78
N GLY A 577 23.48 17.27 -42.77
CA GLY A 577 24.67 16.42 -42.94
C GLY A 577 24.33 15.05 -43.53
N ASP A 578 25.34 14.19 -43.67
CA ASP A 578 25.16 12.82 -44.16
C ASP A 578 24.78 11.90 -42.98
N VAL A 579 23.50 11.52 -42.88
CA VAL A 579 22.93 10.90 -41.68
C VAL A 579 22.70 9.41 -41.88
N SER A 580 23.37 8.59 -41.09
CA SER A 580 23.11 7.16 -40.95
C SER A 580 22.17 6.89 -39.77
N CYS A 581 21.03 6.27 -40.02
CA CYS A 581 20.02 5.92 -39.00
C CYS A 581 19.86 4.41 -38.88
N ILE A 582 19.68 3.92 -37.65
CA ILE A 582 19.46 2.49 -37.38
C ILE A 582 18.09 2.29 -36.74
N PHE A 583 17.26 1.47 -37.38
CA PHE A 583 15.91 1.14 -36.93
C PHE A 583 15.87 -0.32 -36.47
N GLU A 584 15.35 -0.55 -35.26
CA GLU A 584 15.18 -1.90 -34.70
C GLU A 584 13.87 -2.54 -35.18
N GLU A 585 12.80 -1.74 -35.24
CA GLU A 585 11.47 -2.19 -35.58
C GLU A 585 11.21 -2.18 -37.09
N ASP A 586 10.56 -3.24 -37.57
CA ASP A 586 10.27 -3.44 -39.00
C ASP A 586 9.41 -2.31 -39.58
N TYR A 587 8.38 -1.89 -38.84
CA TYR A 587 7.44 -0.86 -39.28
C TYR A 587 8.07 0.54 -39.33
N GLU A 588 8.97 0.87 -38.40
CA GLU A 588 9.69 2.15 -38.40
C GLU A 588 10.67 2.22 -39.57
N PHE A 589 11.37 1.11 -39.86
CA PHE A 589 12.26 1.03 -41.02
C PHE A 589 11.50 1.21 -42.33
N GLU A 590 10.35 0.55 -42.50
CA GLU A 590 9.50 0.69 -43.68
C GLU A 590 8.95 2.11 -43.84
N ASP A 591 8.55 2.76 -42.74
CA ASP A 591 8.15 4.16 -42.74
C ASP A 591 9.29 5.07 -43.16
N ALA A 592 10.50 4.83 -42.65
CA ALA A 592 11.67 5.63 -42.98
C ALA A 592 12.06 5.51 -44.46
N VAL A 593 12.03 4.30 -45.04
CA VAL A 593 12.26 4.09 -46.47
C VAL A 593 11.25 4.87 -47.32
N ARG A 594 9.98 4.86 -46.92
CA ARG A 594 8.90 5.57 -47.62
C ARG A 594 9.08 7.08 -47.53
N ASN A 595 9.35 7.61 -46.33
CA ASN A 595 9.50 9.04 -46.10
C ASN A 595 10.77 9.60 -46.75
N LYS A 596 11.89 8.86 -46.69
CA LYS A 596 13.12 9.20 -47.43
C LYS A 596 12.84 9.40 -48.93
N LYS A 597 12.07 8.48 -49.54
CA LYS A 597 11.70 8.56 -50.96
C LYS A 597 10.78 9.75 -51.25
N ASN A 598 9.77 9.98 -50.41
CA ASN A 598 8.80 11.06 -50.59
C ASN A 598 9.42 12.45 -50.42
N LEU A 599 10.40 12.59 -49.52
CA LEU A 599 11.09 13.84 -49.23
C LEU A 599 12.36 14.06 -50.08
N HIS A 600 12.67 13.11 -50.97
CA HIS A 600 13.85 13.16 -51.84
C HIS A 600 15.18 13.34 -51.09
N LEU A 601 15.32 12.71 -49.92
CA LEU A 601 16.51 12.83 -49.07
C LEU A 601 17.60 11.88 -49.56
N SER A 602 18.60 12.43 -50.25
CA SER A 602 19.78 11.67 -50.72
C SER A 602 20.85 11.51 -49.65
N ASN A 603 20.88 12.41 -48.66
CA ASN A 603 21.84 12.49 -47.56
C ASN A 603 21.51 11.59 -46.35
N MET A 604 20.60 10.62 -46.52
CA MET A 604 20.14 9.78 -45.40
C MET A 604 20.33 8.30 -45.71
N HIS A 605 21.10 7.58 -44.91
CA HIS A 605 21.35 6.15 -45.03
C HIS A 605 20.59 5.40 -43.95
N LEU A 606 19.80 4.39 -44.34
CA LEU A 606 18.91 3.67 -43.44
C LEU A 606 19.43 2.25 -43.25
N TYR A 607 19.54 1.82 -42.00
CA TYR A 607 19.95 0.48 -41.63
C TYR A 607 18.90 -0.15 -40.72
N LYS A 608 18.76 -1.48 -40.82
CA LYS A 608 17.84 -2.28 -40.02
C LYS A 608 18.61 -3.26 -39.13
N GLY A 609 18.16 -3.44 -37.90
CA GLY A 609 18.63 -4.46 -36.98
C GLY A 609 18.95 -3.94 -35.59
N PRO A 610 19.48 -4.79 -34.69
CA PRO A 610 19.79 -4.42 -33.32
C PRO A 610 20.76 -3.23 -33.27
N VAL A 611 20.33 -2.13 -32.65
CA VAL A 611 21.02 -0.82 -32.73
C VAL A 611 22.48 -0.92 -32.33
N GLU A 612 22.78 -1.59 -31.21
CA GLU A 612 24.12 -1.65 -30.63
C GLU A 612 25.10 -2.46 -31.49
N GLN A 613 24.65 -3.62 -32.00
CA GLN A 613 25.46 -4.50 -32.85
C GLN A 613 25.73 -3.83 -34.19
N ARG A 614 24.71 -3.18 -34.75
CA ARG A 614 24.83 -2.47 -36.03
C ARG A 614 25.68 -1.22 -35.89
N ALA A 615 25.57 -0.48 -34.79
CA ALA A 615 26.41 0.67 -34.49
C ALA A 615 27.89 0.26 -34.37
N SER A 616 28.18 -0.82 -33.64
CA SER A 616 29.54 -1.35 -33.49
C SER A 616 30.18 -1.71 -34.84
N LEU A 617 29.41 -2.32 -35.75
CA LEU A 617 29.86 -2.64 -37.11
C LEU A 617 30.06 -1.39 -37.99
N LEU A 618 29.15 -0.42 -37.93
CA LEU A 618 29.28 0.80 -38.73
C LEU A 618 30.48 1.64 -38.29
N LEU A 619 30.68 1.75 -36.98
CA LEU A 619 31.78 2.50 -36.38
C LEU A 619 33.17 1.87 -36.64
N SER A 620 33.23 0.56 -36.93
CA SER A 620 34.49 -0.11 -37.29
C SER A 620 34.88 0.06 -38.76
N HIS A 621 33.90 0.34 -39.64
CA HIS A 621 34.11 0.42 -41.09
C HIS A 621 33.99 1.83 -41.67
N HIS A 622 33.30 2.74 -40.98
CA HIS A 622 33.02 4.10 -41.45
C HIS A 622 33.41 5.12 -40.39
N HIS A 623 33.82 6.31 -40.85
CA HIS A 623 34.12 7.44 -39.98
C HIS A 623 32.91 8.35 -39.84
N TYR A 624 32.53 8.63 -38.59
CA TYR A 624 31.47 9.56 -38.23
C TYR A 624 32.04 10.69 -37.38
N ASP A 625 31.77 11.94 -37.77
CA ASP A 625 32.15 13.12 -36.99
C ASP A 625 31.31 13.22 -35.71
N THR A 626 30.01 12.96 -35.85
CA THR A 626 29.01 13.11 -34.78
C THR A 626 28.19 11.84 -34.58
N VAL A 627 28.01 11.42 -33.33
CA VAL A 627 27.05 10.37 -32.97
C VAL A 627 25.94 10.95 -32.11
N ILE A 628 24.69 10.71 -32.47
CA ILE A 628 23.50 11.09 -31.71
C ILE A 628 22.90 9.82 -31.11
N VAL A 629 22.60 9.84 -29.81
CA VAL A 629 22.01 8.71 -29.10
C VAL A 629 20.73 9.15 -28.40
N HIS A 630 19.62 8.54 -28.77
CA HIS A 630 18.32 8.77 -28.14
C HIS A 630 18.06 7.71 -27.07
N LEU A 631 17.85 8.14 -25.82
CA LEU A 631 17.61 7.27 -24.67
C LEU A 631 16.25 7.61 -24.04
N SER A 632 15.18 7.00 -24.55
CA SER A 632 13.85 7.01 -23.94
C SER A 632 13.72 5.85 -22.94
N ASP A 633 13.61 4.62 -23.46
CA ASP A 633 13.44 3.39 -22.68
C ASP A 633 14.75 2.58 -22.51
N HIS A 634 15.82 3.02 -23.18
CA HIS A 634 17.10 2.31 -23.21
C HIS A 634 18.11 2.92 -22.23
N GLN A 635 18.90 2.05 -21.60
CA GLN A 635 20.07 2.48 -20.82
C GLN A 635 21.30 2.57 -21.73
N PHE A 636 22.25 3.43 -21.36
CA PHE A 636 23.51 3.49 -22.08
C PHE A 636 24.32 2.21 -21.85
N SER A 637 24.62 1.48 -22.93
CA SER A 637 25.23 0.16 -22.84
C SER A 637 26.75 0.18 -22.91
N SER A 638 27.37 -0.85 -22.34
CA SER A 638 28.82 -1.03 -22.38
C SER A 638 29.35 -1.24 -23.80
N ILE A 639 28.54 -1.79 -24.72
CA ILE A 639 28.89 -2.00 -26.13
C ILE A 639 29.06 -0.66 -26.84
N LEU A 640 28.13 0.29 -26.62
CA LEU A 640 28.21 1.63 -27.19
C LEU A 640 29.39 2.39 -26.61
N SER A 641 29.57 2.37 -25.29
CA SER A 641 30.76 2.92 -24.61
C SER A 641 32.07 2.39 -25.22
N GLN A 642 32.19 1.08 -25.42
CA GLN A 642 33.37 0.47 -26.02
C GLN A 642 33.58 0.92 -27.47
N SER A 643 32.51 0.96 -28.24
CA SER A 643 32.56 1.39 -29.65
C SER A 643 33.00 2.85 -29.74
N PHE A 644 32.51 3.73 -28.86
CA PHE A 644 32.87 5.15 -28.84
C PHE A 644 34.31 5.40 -28.38
N TYR A 645 34.84 4.53 -27.53
CA TYR A 645 36.23 4.58 -27.08
C TYR A 645 37.20 4.23 -28.23
N HIS A 646 36.92 3.15 -28.97
CA HIS A 646 37.79 2.69 -30.06
C HIS A 646 37.65 3.51 -31.34
N SER A 647 36.50 4.15 -31.55
CA SER A 647 36.24 4.96 -32.74
C SER A 647 36.71 6.39 -32.53
N ASN A 648 37.24 7.07 -33.55
CA ASN A 648 37.68 8.47 -33.49
C ASN A 648 36.53 9.48 -33.66
N ILE A 649 35.43 9.30 -32.92
CA ILE A 649 34.29 10.23 -32.97
C ILE A 649 34.69 11.55 -32.28
N LYS A 650 34.41 12.68 -32.92
CA LYS A 650 34.74 14.01 -32.39
C LYS A 650 33.69 14.49 -31.39
N LYS A 651 32.41 14.27 -31.70
CA LYS A 651 31.26 14.79 -30.95
C LYS A 651 30.24 13.68 -30.69
N VAL A 652 29.80 13.53 -29.44
CA VAL A 652 28.72 12.62 -29.06
C VAL A 652 27.62 13.44 -28.39
N ILE A 653 26.40 13.35 -28.90
CA ILE A 653 25.21 14.02 -28.36
C ILE A 653 24.28 12.95 -27.82
N ILE A 654 23.97 13.01 -26.53
CA ILE A 654 23.04 12.08 -25.88
C ILE A 654 21.80 12.85 -25.46
N ILE A 655 20.64 12.40 -25.94
CA ILE A 655 19.33 12.92 -25.59
C ILE A 655 18.67 11.87 -24.72
N SER A 656 18.36 12.20 -23.47
CA SER A 656 17.72 11.27 -22.55
C SER A 656 16.44 11.84 -21.97
N GLU A 657 15.38 11.03 -21.88
CA GLU A 657 14.13 11.39 -21.19
C GLU A 657 14.11 10.97 -19.71
N ASP A 658 15.14 10.22 -19.28
CA ASP A 658 15.43 9.87 -17.89
C ASP A 658 16.93 10.07 -17.59
N VAL A 659 17.25 11.29 -17.16
CA VAL A 659 18.62 11.68 -16.78
C VAL A 659 19.19 10.80 -15.67
N TYR A 660 18.37 10.32 -14.73
CA TYR A 660 18.82 9.48 -13.64
C TYR A 660 19.28 8.11 -14.16
N ALA A 661 18.47 7.46 -14.99
CA ALA A 661 18.82 6.18 -15.59
C ALA A 661 20.08 6.29 -16.45
N PHE A 662 20.19 7.34 -17.26
CA PHE A 662 21.36 7.59 -18.09
C PHE A 662 22.64 7.78 -17.28
N LEU A 663 22.67 8.73 -16.33
CA LEU A 663 23.89 9.01 -15.54
C LEU A 663 24.27 7.81 -14.67
N LYS A 664 23.28 7.10 -14.12
CA LYS A 664 23.50 5.84 -13.40
C LYS A 664 24.12 4.79 -14.32
N SER A 665 23.66 4.65 -15.56
CA SER A 665 24.26 3.70 -16.52
C SER A 665 25.72 4.04 -16.86
N ILE A 666 26.08 5.32 -16.96
CA ILE A 666 27.48 5.74 -17.09
C ILE A 666 28.31 5.27 -15.89
N TYR A 667 27.80 5.45 -14.66
CA TYR A 667 28.49 5.03 -13.45
C TYR A 667 28.75 3.51 -13.41
N TYR A 668 27.77 2.69 -13.82
CA TYR A 668 27.90 1.23 -13.78
C TYR A 668 28.72 0.64 -14.93
N TYR A 669 28.56 1.17 -16.15
CA TYR A 669 29.04 0.51 -17.36
C TYR A 669 30.19 1.24 -18.06
N ASP A 670 30.47 2.49 -17.69
CA ASP A 670 31.28 3.40 -18.51
C ASP A 670 32.26 4.28 -17.70
N ALA A 671 32.41 4.01 -16.39
CA ALA A 671 33.18 4.84 -15.47
C ALA A 671 34.64 5.12 -15.89
N MET A 672 35.23 4.32 -16.80
CA MET A 672 36.62 4.48 -17.25
C MET A 672 36.81 4.78 -18.75
N ARG A 673 35.77 4.79 -19.60
CA ARG A 673 35.94 4.90 -21.08
C ARG A 673 35.48 6.23 -21.65
N LEU A 674 34.19 6.56 -21.52
CA LEU A 674 33.68 7.84 -22.00
C LEU A 674 34.22 9.01 -21.16
N GLN A 675 34.31 8.84 -19.84
CA GLN A 675 34.85 9.85 -18.92
C GLN A 675 36.35 10.13 -19.15
N SER A 676 37.11 9.14 -19.61
CA SER A 676 38.53 9.31 -19.93
C SER A 676 38.73 9.98 -21.29
N SER A 677 37.92 9.63 -22.28
CA SER A 677 38.12 10.03 -23.69
C SER A 677 37.38 11.30 -24.10
N TYR A 678 36.32 11.67 -23.38
CA TYR A 678 35.50 12.83 -23.69
C TYR A 678 35.42 13.82 -22.53
N GLN A 679 35.10 15.06 -22.86
CA GLN A 679 34.74 16.13 -21.94
C GLN A 679 33.28 16.53 -22.17
N LEU A 680 32.53 16.76 -21.10
CA LEU A 680 31.16 17.24 -21.16
C LEU A 680 31.16 18.76 -21.30
N VAL A 681 30.70 19.26 -22.46
CA VAL A 681 30.80 20.69 -22.82
C VAL A 681 29.46 21.41 -22.67
N LEU A 682 28.35 20.72 -22.91
CA LEU A 682 27.01 21.29 -22.78
C LEU A 682 26.11 20.32 -22.01
N VAL A 683 25.32 20.87 -21.10
CA VAL A 683 24.20 20.19 -20.46
C VAL A 683 22.99 21.10 -20.55
N GLU A 684 21.96 20.62 -21.20
CA GLU A 684 20.70 21.33 -21.36
C GLU A 684 19.55 20.45 -20.93
N GLY A 685 18.98 20.75 -19.76
CA GLY A 685 17.80 20.06 -19.28
C GLY A 685 16.56 20.46 -20.07
N PHE A 686 15.58 19.56 -20.13
CA PHE A 686 14.24 19.87 -20.60
C PHE A 686 13.23 19.11 -19.75
N ASP A 687 11.98 19.58 -19.78
CA ASP A 687 10.89 18.95 -19.07
C ASP A 687 10.06 18.06 -20.01
N PRO A 688 10.27 16.73 -20.05
CA PRO A 688 9.46 15.83 -20.85
C PRO A 688 8.04 15.68 -20.31
N SER A 689 7.85 15.89 -19.00
CA SER A 689 6.61 15.61 -18.28
C SER A 689 6.39 16.67 -17.19
N PRO A 690 5.84 17.85 -17.56
CA PRO A 690 5.47 18.90 -16.61
C PRO A 690 4.61 18.36 -15.45
N TYR A 691 4.77 18.95 -14.26
CA TYR A 691 4.13 18.49 -13.01
C TYR A 691 4.57 17.12 -12.47
N THR A 692 5.55 16.47 -13.11
CA THR A 692 6.17 15.23 -12.63
C THR A 692 7.63 15.47 -12.23
N PRO A 693 8.25 14.58 -11.44
CA PRO A 693 9.68 14.66 -11.13
C PRO A 693 10.59 14.20 -12.28
N GLN A 694 10.03 13.77 -13.42
CA GLN A 694 10.83 13.32 -14.56
C GLN A 694 11.63 14.47 -15.17
N ILE A 695 12.86 14.17 -15.56
CA ILE A 695 13.81 15.14 -16.10
C ILE A 695 14.46 14.55 -17.34
N GLY A 696 14.36 15.28 -18.44
CA GLY A 696 15.10 15.02 -19.66
C GLY A 696 16.33 15.91 -19.76
N GLY A 697 17.30 15.51 -20.58
CA GLY A 697 18.50 16.29 -20.81
C GLY A 697 19.20 15.97 -22.13
N ILE A 698 19.81 16.99 -22.71
CA ILE A 698 20.73 16.90 -23.84
C ILE A 698 22.15 17.11 -23.31
N PHE A 699 23.03 16.15 -23.58
CA PHE A 699 24.42 16.14 -23.13
C PHE A 699 25.33 16.10 -24.34
N VAL A 700 26.21 17.10 -24.48
CA VAL A 700 27.18 17.16 -25.58
C VAL A 700 28.58 16.88 -25.05
N PHE A 701 29.18 15.83 -25.59
CA PHE A 701 30.52 15.37 -25.27
C PHE A 701 31.44 15.64 -26.46
N LEU A 702 32.58 16.26 -26.21
CA LEU A 702 33.66 16.41 -27.20
C LEU A 702 34.83 15.53 -26.81
N ARG A 703 35.47 14.90 -27.80
CA ARG A 703 36.68 14.12 -27.56
C ARG A 703 37.79 15.03 -27.01
N LYS A 704 38.56 14.54 -26.04
CA LYS A 704 39.71 15.24 -25.45
C LYS A 704 40.92 15.28 -26.36
#